data_AF-A0A3M0BZD8-F1
#
_entry.id   AF-A0A3M0BZD8-F1
#
_cell.length_a   1.000
_cell.length_b   1.000
_cell.length_c   1.000
_cell.angle_alpha   90.00
_cell.angle_beta   90.00
_cell.angle_gamma   90.00
#
_symmetry.space_group_name_H-M   'P 1'
#
loop_
_entity.id
_entity.type
_entity.pdbx_description
1 polymer ?
#
loop_
_entity_poly.entity_id
_entity_poly.type
_entity_poly.pdbx_seq_one_letter_code
_entity_poly.pdbx_strand_id
1 'polypeptide(L)'
;MAANRRTKKTSAPAKAPKTGPAVPSRRRDKGVLARLMYGLAVVGVWGAFAGVVGLAYLAHDLPDLGNLAPPGTGERAILIKAADGSTLVRSGPIYGDWIDFEAMPDTLIRAFLAVEDRSFFEHGGVDGKGLARAAFTNIREGRVLSGGSTITQQLAKNLFLTSDRTIRRKAQELLLAFWLEQKFRKDQILTLYLNRVYFGGGAYGIDAAARKYFGHSARRLTIGEAALLAGLVKAPSRLAPHINPEGAWERARVVLSAMVDGGVLSLKAAAAISDKPPAIIPDRAGVHVRYFTDWIETESMRLLGKRAMGQSMIIYTTLDPDTQLKAAHALESSLADEGKTHNANQGALVATDHDGAVRAMVGGRHYGSSQFNRAVQAQRQPGSAFKLFSYLAAMEMGVRPSDVYRDEPIRVGTWSPKNYTGRFDGEMTVREAFARSINTIAVKVAEETGRKRVAAMAKRLGISTPVEPLASLPLGTEEVRLIDLTSAYATVANGGHAADPYGIVEITTLSGEVLYRLPPRRPITVLARPLARDMAEMLTAVIGWGSGKQAKIGRPAAGKSGTSQDSRDAVFVGFTSDLTAAVWVGNDDSTAMKGVTGGSLPARIWGRFMTAAHQGLPPRPLLIDAELFEAGARGQDRRGRATAGTLP
;
A
#
# COMPACT_ATOMS: atom_id res chain seq x y z
N MET A 1 86.17 21.03 -62.39
CA MET A 1 86.43 21.63 -63.72
C MET A 1 86.22 20.59 -64.82
N ALA A 2 86.26 21.00 -66.09
CA ALA A 2 85.88 20.16 -67.23
C ALA A 2 87.01 19.25 -67.78
N ALA A 3 86.58 18.07 -68.25
CA ALA A 3 87.02 17.29 -69.42
C ALA A 3 88.48 17.32 -69.97
N ASN A 4 88.97 16.11 -70.28
CA ASN A 4 89.67 15.76 -71.54
C ASN A 4 89.31 14.28 -71.88
N ARG A 5 88.85 13.90 -73.08
CA ARG A 5 89.53 13.74 -74.40
C ARG A 5 90.56 12.60 -74.40
N ARG A 6 90.67 11.64 -75.36
CA ARG A 6 90.13 11.30 -76.72
C ARG A 6 90.23 9.74 -76.87
N THR A 7 89.62 8.92 -77.76
CA THR A 7 88.56 8.88 -78.82
C THR A 7 88.20 7.37 -79.04
N LYS A 8 87.66 6.73 -80.12
CA LYS A 8 87.38 7.04 -81.55
C LYS A 8 86.41 5.99 -82.20
N LYS A 9 85.35 6.45 -82.88
CA LYS A 9 84.63 5.88 -84.07
C LYS A 9 84.16 4.38 -84.18
N THR A 10 82.82 4.22 -84.30
CA THR A 10 82.01 3.46 -85.33
C THR A 10 82.18 1.93 -85.53
N SER A 11 81.21 1.14 -86.02
CA SER A 11 79.90 1.37 -86.73
C SER A 11 78.78 0.38 -86.29
N ALA A 12 77.64 0.29 -87.02
CA ALA A 12 76.39 -0.38 -86.60
C ALA A 12 75.89 -1.50 -87.59
N PRO A 13 74.59 -1.85 -87.73
CA PRO A 13 73.93 -2.94 -86.97
C PRO A 13 73.14 -3.98 -87.81
N ALA A 14 72.73 -5.14 -87.24
CA ALA A 14 71.55 -5.91 -87.72
C ALA A 14 71.02 -7.01 -86.76
N LYS A 15 69.67 -7.09 -86.68
CA LYS A 15 68.77 -8.27 -86.51
C LYS A 15 69.00 -9.34 -85.41
N ALA A 16 67.90 -9.69 -84.74
CA ALA A 16 67.78 -10.84 -83.82
C ALA A 16 67.36 -12.14 -84.53
N PRO A 17 67.47 -13.29 -83.85
CA PRO A 17 66.47 -14.35 -84.02
C PRO A 17 65.94 -14.97 -82.71
N LYS A 18 64.60 -15.01 -82.62
CA LYS A 18 63.72 -16.10 -82.13
C LYS A 18 63.83 -16.60 -80.68
N THR A 19 62.64 -16.94 -80.15
CA THR A 19 62.39 -17.47 -78.80
C THR A 19 62.47 -19.00 -78.74
N GLY A 20 62.93 -19.51 -77.60
CA GLY A 20 62.77 -20.90 -77.13
C GLY A 20 62.37 -20.87 -75.64
N PRO A 21 61.51 -21.79 -75.14
CA PRO A 21 60.78 -21.56 -73.90
C PRO A 21 61.55 -21.94 -72.63
N ALA A 22 61.70 -20.99 -71.71
CA ALA A 22 62.04 -21.29 -70.31
C ALA A 22 60.82 -21.91 -69.60
N VAL A 23 60.98 -23.11 -69.03
CA VAL A 23 59.89 -23.86 -68.37
C VAL A 23 59.57 -23.24 -67.00
N PRO A 24 58.35 -22.69 -66.77
CA PRO A 24 57.94 -22.24 -65.45
C PRO A 24 57.50 -23.45 -64.62
N SER A 25 58.18 -23.71 -63.50
CA SER A 25 57.85 -24.81 -62.59
C SER A 25 56.55 -24.53 -61.83
N ARG A 26 55.40 -24.89 -62.42
CA ARG A 26 54.07 -24.85 -61.77
C ARG A 26 54.00 -25.80 -60.56
N ARG A 27 54.53 -25.35 -59.42
CA ARG A 27 54.32 -25.97 -58.10
C ARG A 27 52.87 -25.71 -57.66
N ARG A 28 51.97 -26.53 -58.19
CA ARG A 28 50.50 -26.46 -58.13
C ARG A 28 49.98 -26.16 -56.72
N ASP A 29 49.20 -25.08 -56.56
CA ASP A 29 48.78 -24.46 -55.28
C ASP A 29 47.83 -25.27 -54.36
N LYS A 30 47.84 -26.61 -54.45
CA LYS A 30 47.10 -27.48 -53.52
C LYS A 30 47.51 -27.25 -52.06
N GLY A 31 48.74 -26.81 -51.81
CA GLY A 31 49.26 -26.57 -50.45
C GLY A 31 48.63 -25.37 -49.73
N VAL A 32 48.30 -24.28 -50.44
CA VAL A 32 47.73 -23.07 -49.80
C VAL A 32 46.27 -23.31 -49.42
N LEU A 33 45.47 -23.86 -50.33
CA LEU A 33 44.07 -24.20 -50.06
C LEU A 33 43.95 -25.28 -48.96
N ALA A 34 44.82 -26.31 -48.98
CA ALA A 34 44.84 -27.31 -47.92
C ALA A 34 45.20 -26.72 -46.54
N ARG A 35 46.14 -25.77 -46.48
CA ARG A 35 46.48 -25.05 -45.23
C ARG A 35 45.37 -24.13 -44.75
N LEU A 36 44.64 -23.48 -45.65
CA LEU A 36 43.44 -22.69 -45.30
C LEU A 36 42.30 -23.58 -44.77
N MET A 37 42.01 -24.70 -45.43
CA MET A 37 41.01 -25.67 -44.97
C MET A 37 41.40 -26.31 -43.63
N TYR A 38 42.68 -26.67 -43.45
CA TYR A 38 43.20 -27.15 -42.17
C TYR A 38 43.13 -26.07 -41.09
N GLY A 39 43.46 -24.81 -41.41
CA GLY A 39 43.30 -23.68 -40.51
C GLY A 39 41.84 -23.47 -40.07
N LEU A 40 40.89 -23.52 -41.02
CA LEU A 40 39.46 -23.47 -40.71
C LEU A 40 39.01 -24.65 -39.84
N ALA A 41 39.50 -25.87 -40.11
CA ALA A 41 39.19 -27.05 -39.32
C ALA A 41 39.75 -26.95 -37.89
N VAL A 42 40.99 -26.47 -37.73
CA VAL A 42 41.63 -26.24 -36.43
C VAL A 42 40.90 -25.14 -35.65
N VAL A 43 40.53 -24.02 -36.29
CA VAL A 43 39.71 -22.96 -35.68
C VAL A 43 38.31 -23.48 -35.33
N GLY A 44 37.72 -24.36 -36.15
CA GLY A 44 36.45 -25.03 -35.87
C GLY A 44 36.53 -25.97 -34.66
N VAL A 45 37.60 -26.76 -34.54
CA VAL A 45 37.84 -27.65 -33.40
C VAL A 45 38.11 -26.85 -32.12
N TRP A 46 38.94 -25.81 -32.15
CA TRP A 46 39.16 -24.94 -30.99
C TRP A 46 37.92 -24.12 -30.63
N GLY A 47 37.12 -23.69 -31.61
CA GLY A 47 35.83 -23.04 -31.40
C GLY A 47 34.80 -23.98 -30.77
N ALA A 48 34.75 -25.24 -31.21
CA ALA A 48 33.92 -26.27 -30.60
C ALA A 48 34.39 -26.61 -29.17
N PHE A 49 35.70 -26.73 -28.95
CA PHE A 49 36.27 -26.97 -27.62
C PHE A 49 36.01 -25.81 -26.66
N ALA A 50 36.24 -24.56 -27.09
CA ALA A 50 35.89 -23.36 -26.31
C ALA A 50 34.38 -23.25 -26.07
N GLY A 51 33.56 -23.67 -27.04
CA GLY A 51 32.11 -23.82 -26.89
C GLY A 51 31.73 -24.83 -25.81
N VAL A 52 32.33 -26.02 -25.80
CA VAL A 52 32.10 -27.07 -24.78
C VAL A 52 32.60 -26.64 -23.40
N VAL A 53 33.79 -26.04 -23.30
CA VAL A 53 34.31 -25.50 -22.04
C VAL A 53 33.43 -24.34 -21.52
N GLY A 54 32.95 -23.47 -22.40
CA GLY A 54 31.98 -22.43 -22.07
C GLY A 54 30.64 -23.00 -21.61
N LEU A 55 30.15 -24.06 -22.25
CA LEU A 55 28.94 -24.78 -21.85
C LEU A 55 29.10 -25.41 -20.46
N ALA A 56 30.23 -26.07 -20.20
CA ALA A 56 30.54 -26.69 -18.92
C ALA A 56 30.68 -25.65 -17.79
N TYR A 57 31.31 -24.51 -18.07
CA TYR A 57 31.40 -23.38 -17.13
C TYR A 57 30.03 -22.73 -16.84
N LEU A 58 29.14 -22.68 -17.83
CA LEU A 58 27.75 -22.24 -17.62
C LEU A 58 26.89 -23.29 -16.90
N ALA A 59 27.20 -24.58 -17.07
CA ALA A 59 26.51 -25.70 -16.44
C ALA A 59 26.91 -25.90 -14.96
N HIS A 60 28.16 -25.62 -14.60
CA HIS A 60 28.64 -25.69 -13.21
C HIS A 60 27.92 -24.68 -12.30
N ASP A 61 27.60 -23.49 -12.82
CA ASP A 61 26.86 -22.43 -12.11
C ASP A 61 25.32 -22.52 -12.33
N LEU A 62 24.79 -23.72 -12.61
CA LEU A 62 23.34 -23.95 -12.58
C LEU A 62 22.86 -24.28 -11.15
N PRO A 63 21.68 -23.81 -10.73
CA PRO A 63 21.08 -24.18 -9.44
C PRO A 63 20.69 -25.67 -9.40
N ASP A 64 20.51 -26.24 -8.21
CA ASP A 64 20.07 -27.63 -8.05
C ASP A 64 18.74 -27.90 -8.80
N LEU A 65 18.79 -28.86 -9.71
CA LEU A 65 17.69 -29.27 -10.58
C LEU A 65 16.94 -30.51 -10.07
N GLY A 66 17.38 -31.09 -8.95
CA GLY A 66 16.72 -32.17 -8.24
C GLY A 66 15.48 -31.68 -7.48
N ASN A 67 15.65 -30.67 -6.62
CA ASN A 67 14.62 -30.20 -5.69
C ASN A 67 13.94 -28.90 -6.14
N LEU A 68 13.04 -29.00 -7.12
CA LEU A 68 12.14 -27.90 -7.49
C LEU A 68 11.15 -27.62 -6.35
N ALA A 69 11.47 -26.64 -5.50
CA ALA A 69 10.61 -26.23 -4.39
C ALA A 69 9.18 -25.90 -4.86
N PRO A 70 8.13 -26.30 -4.11
CA PRO A 70 6.74 -25.93 -4.39
C PRO A 70 6.54 -24.40 -4.54
N PRO A 71 5.55 -23.95 -5.32
CA PRO A 71 5.21 -22.52 -5.38
C PRO A 71 4.95 -21.97 -3.96
N GLY A 72 5.48 -20.79 -3.64
CA GLY A 72 5.33 -20.16 -2.33
C GLY A 72 6.26 -20.66 -1.22
N THR A 73 7.18 -21.58 -1.50
CA THR A 73 8.12 -22.08 -0.47
C THR A 73 9.02 -20.96 0.04
N GLY A 74 8.80 -20.53 1.29
CA GLY A 74 9.53 -19.42 1.92
C GLY A 74 8.91 -18.03 1.70
N GLU A 75 7.88 -17.92 0.88
CA GLU A 75 7.16 -16.67 0.64
C GLU A 75 5.99 -16.50 1.64
N ARG A 76 5.72 -15.26 2.07
CA ARG A 76 4.74 -14.98 3.13
C ARG A 76 3.51 -14.26 2.57
N ALA A 77 2.33 -14.79 2.85
CA ALA A 77 1.05 -14.15 2.61
C ALA A 77 0.47 -13.64 3.95
N ILE A 78 0.08 -12.36 3.98
CA ILE A 78 -0.62 -11.72 5.11
C ILE A 78 -2.01 -11.34 4.63
N LEU A 79 -3.06 -11.89 5.25
CA LEU A 79 -4.45 -11.55 4.97
C LEU A 79 -5.03 -10.75 6.13
N ILE A 80 -5.35 -9.48 5.90
CA ILE A 80 -5.93 -8.60 6.92
C ILE A 80 -7.45 -8.61 6.76
N LYS A 81 -8.16 -8.87 7.85
CA LYS A 81 -9.61 -9.04 7.91
C LYS A 81 -10.25 -7.93 8.73
N ALA A 82 -11.34 -7.36 8.21
CA ALA A 82 -12.18 -6.40 8.92
C ALA A 82 -13.01 -7.07 10.03
N ALA A 83 -13.72 -6.26 10.83
CA ALA A 83 -14.64 -6.73 11.86
C ALA A 83 -15.85 -7.51 11.32
N ASP A 84 -16.19 -7.36 10.03
CA ASP A 84 -17.22 -8.15 9.33
C ASP A 84 -16.68 -9.41 8.64
N GLY A 85 -15.38 -9.73 8.81
CA GLY A 85 -14.71 -10.85 8.18
C GLY A 85 -14.34 -10.64 6.70
N SER A 86 -14.68 -9.49 6.09
CA SER A 86 -14.22 -9.13 4.75
C SER A 86 -12.70 -8.93 4.72
N THR A 87 -12.08 -9.15 3.55
CA THR A 87 -10.62 -8.98 3.38
C THR A 87 -10.32 -7.52 3.05
N LEU A 88 -9.51 -6.86 3.89
CA LEU A 88 -9.08 -5.48 3.73
C LEU A 88 -7.86 -5.36 2.81
N VAL A 89 -6.82 -6.13 3.11
CA VAL A 89 -5.59 -6.19 2.32
C VAL A 89 -5.11 -7.63 2.31
N ARG A 90 -4.50 -8.03 1.19
CA ARG A 90 -3.73 -9.27 1.08
C ARG A 90 -2.34 -8.92 0.54
N SER A 91 -1.37 -8.90 1.44
CA SER A 91 0.04 -8.62 1.14
C SER A 91 0.78 -9.93 0.89
N GLY A 92 1.70 -9.94 -0.08
CA GLY A 92 2.43 -11.15 -0.49
C GLY A 92 1.80 -11.93 -1.67
N PRO A 93 2.33 -13.13 -1.98
CA PRO A 93 1.92 -13.90 -3.14
C PRO A 93 0.63 -14.68 -2.88
N ILE A 94 -0.17 -14.79 -3.94
CA ILE A 94 -1.46 -15.47 -3.97
C ILE A 94 -1.32 -16.62 -4.96
N TYR A 95 -1.37 -17.85 -4.46
CA TYR A 95 -1.49 -19.05 -5.28
C TYR A 95 -2.96 -19.46 -5.40
N GLY A 96 -3.31 -20.06 -6.54
CA GLY A 96 -4.64 -20.63 -6.79
C GLY A 96 -4.65 -22.13 -6.54
N ASP A 97 -5.73 -22.80 -6.92
CA ASP A 97 -5.69 -24.25 -7.06
C ASP A 97 -4.72 -24.59 -8.19
N TRP A 98 -3.98 -25.68 -8.06
CA TRP A 98 -3.30 -26.26 -9.21
C TRP A 98 -4.33 -26.69 -10.26
N ILE A 99 -4.07 -26.38 -11.52
CA ILE A 99 -4.86 -26.87 -12.66
C ILE A 99 -3.92 -27.59 -13.62
N ASP A 100 -4.14 -28.88 -13.82
CA ASP A 100 -3.45 -29.65 -14.85
C ASP A 100 -4.01 -29.35 -16.25
N PHE A 101 -3.20 -29.59 -17.29
CA PHE A 101 -3.48 -29.21 -18.68
C PHE A 101 -4.90 -29.59 -19.16
N GLU A 102 -5.35 -30.79 -18.82
CA GLU A 102 -6.64 -31.36 -19.21
C GLU A 102 -7.85 -30.66 -18.55
N ALA A 103 -7.63 -29.95 -17.44
CA ALA A 103 -8.65 -29.16 -16.73
C ALA A 103 -8.62 -27.67 -17.11
N MET A 104 -7.71 -27.25 -18.00
CA MET A 104 -7.67 -25.89 -18.53
C MET A 104 -8.60 -25.76 -19.75
N PRO A 105 -9.36 -24.66 -19.90
CA PRO A 105 -10.11 -24.41 -21.12
C PRO A 105 -9.19 -24.32 -22.35
N ASP A 106 -9.59 -24.93 -23.46
CA ASP A 106 -8.87 -24.79 -24.75
C ASP A 106 -8.78 -23.31 -25.20
N THR A 107 -9.80 -22.51 -24.87
CA THR A 107 -9.82 -21.06 -25.03
C THR A 107 -8.71 -20.34 -24.25
N LEU A 108 -8.39 -20.82 -23.04
CA LEU A 108 -7.28 -20.33 -22.22
C LEU A 108 -5.94 -20.72 -22.84
N ILE A 109 -5.74 -22.01 -23.16
CA ILE A 109 -4.50 -22.52 -23.75
C ILE A 109 -4.18 -21.73 -25.02
N ARG A 110 -5.12 -21.62 -25.97
CA ARG A 110 -4.90 -20.93 -27.24
C ARG A 110 -4.67 -19.43 -27.10
N ALA A 111 -5.24 -18.77 -26.10
CA ALA A 111 -4.99 -17.34 -25.87
C ALA A 111 -3.53 -17.05 -25.51
N PHE A 112 -2.90 -17.90 -24.69
CA PHE A 112 -1.48 -17.78 -24.36
C PHE A 112 -0.58 -18.15 -25.54
N LEU A 113 -0.86 -19.27 -26.22
CA LEU A 113 -0.08 -19.70 -27.38
C LEU A 113 -0.16 -18.67 -28.53
N ALA A 114 -1.30 -18.03 -28.75
CA ALA A 114 -1.46 -17.03 -29.81
C ALA A 114 -0.50 -15.81 -29.66
N VAL A 115 -0.15 -15.42 -28.44
CA VAL A 115 0.62 -14.19 -28.16
C VAL A 115 2.04 -14.42 -27.61
N GLU A 116 2.26 -15.47 -26.82
CA GLU A 116 3.58 -15.77 -26.24
C GLU A 116 4.37 -16.79 -27.10
N ASP A 117 3.71 -17.85 -27.61
CA ASP A 117 4.42 -18.97 -28.26
C ASP A 117 3.53 -19.79 -29.22
N ARG A 118 3.39 -19.33 -30.48
CA ARG A 118 2.45 -19.92 -31.47
C ARG A 118 2.85 -21.32 -31.94
N SER A 119 4.14 -21.68 -31.82
CA SER A 119 4.74 -22.92 -32.32
C SER A 119 5.18 -23.84 -31.17
N PHE A 120 4.71 -23.58 -29.95
CA PHE A 120 5.12 -24.25 -28.70
C PHE A 120 5.20 -25.78 -28.79
N PHE A 121 4.23 -26.43 -29.45
CA PHE A 121 4.19 -27.89 -29.60
C PHE A 121 5.10 -28.44 -30.72
N GLU A 122 5.62 -27.59 -31.63
CA GLU A 122 6.50 -27.99 -32.74
C GLU A 122 7.99 -28.02 -32.38
N HIS A 123 8.45 -27.23 -31.41
CA HIS A 123 9.88 -26.99 -31.15
C HIS A 123 10.38 -27.58 -29.82
N GLY A 124 11.65 -27.99 -29.75
CA GLY A 124 12.31 -28.34 -28.48
C GLY A 124 12.85 -27.12 -27.75
N GLY A 125 12.02 -26.40 -26.99
CA GLY A 125 12.42 -25.26 -26.15
C GLY A 125 12.81 -23.95 -26.85
N VAL A 126 13.15 -23.95 -28.15
CA VAL A 126 13.54 -22.75 -28.91
C VAL A 126 12.91 -22.74 -30.30
N ASP A 127 12.04 -21.77 -30.62
CA ASP A 127 11.55 -21.59 -31.98
C ASP A 127 12.59 -20.87 -32.87
N GLY A 128 13.39 -21.64 -33.60
CA GLY A 128 14.31 -21.11 -34.61
C GLY A 128 13.60 -20.42 -35.79
N LYS A 129 12.41 -20.87 -36.19
CA LYS A 129 11.62 -20.24 -37.27
C LYS A 129 11.11 -18.87 -36.80
N GLY A 130 10.57 -18.81 -35.59
CA GLY A 130 10.09 -17.60 -34.93
C GLY A 130 11.20 -16.59 -34.65
N LEU A 131 12.37 -17.04 -34.18
CA LEU A 131 13.54 -16.18 -33.96
C LEU A 131 14.04 -15.55 -35.27
N ALA A 132 14.16 -16.32 -36.35
CA ALA A 132 14.52 -15.81 -37.67
C ALA A 132 13.49 -14.78 -38.19
N ARG A 133 12.19 -15.06 -38.01
CA ARG A 133 11.08 -14.14 -38.35
C ARG A 133 11.19 -12.82 -37.58
N ALA A 134 11.39 -12.90 -36.26
CA ALA A 134 11.53 -11.73 -35.38
C ALA A 134 12.77 -10.91 -35.71
N ALA A 135 13.90 -11.55 -36.03
CA ALA A 135 15.11 -10.88 -36.49
C ALA A 135 14.85 -10.10 -37.79
N PHE A 136 14.23 -10.74 -38.79
CA PHE A 136 13.87 -10.09 -40.06
C PHE A 136 12.92 -8.89 -39.86
N THR A 137 11.88 -9.03 -39.02
CA THR A 137 10.96 -7.93 -38.68
C THR A 137 11.67 -6.79 -37.96
N ASN A 138 12.50 -7.08 -36.95
CA ASN A 138 13.23 -6.06 -36.19
C ASN A 138 14.26 -5.30 -37.07
N ILE A 139 14.89 -5.98 -38.04
CA ILE A 139 15.77 -5.35 -39.05
C ILE A 139 14.96 -4.45 -39.98
N ARG A 140 13.83 -4.92 -40.51
CA ARG A 140 12.96 -4.15 -41.43
C ARG A 140 12.38 -2.89 -40.78
N GLU A 141 12.04 -2.96 -39.50
CA GLU A 141 11.44 -1.85 -38.75
C GLU A 141 12.46 -0.91 -38.09
N GLY A 142 13.75 -1.27 -38.05
CA GLY A 142 14.80 -0.47 -37.40
C GLY A 142 14.74 -0.41 -35.87
N ARG A 143 13.89 -1.22 -35.23
CA ARG A 143 13.65 -1.25 -33.77
C ARG A 143 13.22 -2.65 -33.31
N VAL A 144 13.56 -2.98 -32.07
CA VAL A 144 13.17 -4.27 -31.45
C VAL A 144 11.69 -4.21 -31.04
N LEU A 145 10.83 -4.82 -31.86
CA LEU A 145 9.38 -4.86 -31.64
C LEU A 145 8.89 -6.19 -31.06
N SER A 146 9.50 -7.30 -31.49
CA SER A 146 9.17 -8.65 -31.04
C SER A 146 10.33 -9.30 -30.28
N GLY A 147 10.01 -9.91 -29.14
CA GLY A 147 10.94 -10.68 -28.31
C GLY A 147 10.64 -12.17 -28.42
N GLY A 148 11.34 -12.88 -29.30
CA GLY A 148 11.16 -14.33 -29.51
C GLY A 148 11.76 -15.16 -28.37
N SER A 149 11.09 -15.22 -27.22
CA SER A 149 11.43 -16.09 -26.09
C SER A 149 10.24 -16.97 -25.73
N THR A 150 10.41 -18.27 -25.93
CA THR A 150 9.40 -19.33 -25.80
C THR A 150 8.86 -19.45 -24.39
N ILE A 151 7.69 -20.09 -24.23
CA ILE A 151 7.09 -20.39 -22.92
C ILE A 151 8.08 -21.17 -22.04
N THR A 152 8.84 -22.12 -22.61
CA THR A 152 9.86 -22.89 -21.90
C THR A 152 11.02 -22.02 -21.40
N GLN A 153 11.51 -21.07 -22.21
CA GLN A 153 12.52 -20.10 -21.76
C GLN A 153 11.98 -19.17 -20.67
N GLN A 154 10.73 -18.72 -20.81
CA GLN A 154 10.09 -17.91 -19.77
C GLN A 154 9.93 -18.69 -18.46
N LEU A 155 9.58 -19.99 -18.51
CA LEU A 155 9.50 -20.87 -17.35
C LEU A 155 10.87 -21.07 -16.70
N ALA A 156 11.91 -21.39 -17.48
CA ALA A 156 13.28 -21.52 -16.98
C ALA A 156 13.76 -20.25 -16.25
N LYS A 157 13.54 -19.08 -16.87
CA LYS A 157 13.82 -17.77 -16.29
C LYS A 157 13.05 -17.51 -14.98
N ASN A 158 11.78 -17.90 -14.91
CA ASN A 158 10.93 -17.70 -13.73
C ASN A 158 11.20 -18.69 -12.59
N LEU A 159 11.76 -19.88 -12.88
CA LEU A 159 12.04 -20.93 -11.88
C LEU A 159 13.42 -20.82 -11.23
N PHE A 160 14.44 -20.44 -12.00
CA PHE A 160 15.84 -20.75 -11.67
C PHE A 160 16.80 -19.56 -11.69
N LEU A 161 16.38 -18.40 -12.24
CA LEU A 161 17.31 -17.33 -12.61
C LEU A 161 16.91 -15.97 -12.05
N THR A 162 17.91 -15.15 -11.72
CA THR A 162 17.69 -13.77 -11.25
C THR A 162 17.20 -12.84 -12.37
N SER A 163 16.71 -11.66 -11.99
CA SER A 163 16.18 -10.65 -12.93
C SER A 163 17.23 -10.03 -13.87
N ASP A 164 18.53 -10.26 -13.61
CA ASP A 164 19.66 -9.59 -14.26
C ASP A 164 19.78 -9.82 -15.77
N ARG A 165 19.92 -8.74 -16.54
CA ARG A 165 19.94 -8.79 -18.01
C ARG A 165 21.36 -9.00 -18.57
N THR A 166 21.96 -10.15 -18.27
CA THR A 166 23.29 -10.53 -18.80
C THR A 166 23.20 -11.57 -19.93
N ILE A 167 24.20 -11.58 -20.82
CA ILE A 167 24.35 -12.63 -21.85
C ILE A 167 24.54 -14.00 -21.18
N ARG A 168 25.31 -14.05 -20.07
CA ARG A 168 25.51 -15.25 -19.25
C ARG A 168 24.16 -15.87 -18.83
N ARG A 169 23.27 -15.04 -18.27
CA ARG A 169 21.94 -15.50 -17.84
C ARG A 169 21.07 -15.97 -19.01
N LYS A 170 21.09 -15.28 -20.16
CA LYS A 170 20.30 -15.73 -21.33
C LYS A 170 20.83 -17.05 -21.94
N ALA A 171 22.12 -17.36 -21.77
CA ALA A 171 22.65 -18.68 -22.11
C ALA A 171 22.20 -19.76 -21.10
N GLN A 172 22.22 -19.48 -19.80
CA GLN A 172 21.67 -20.37 -18.77
C GLN A 172 20.16 -20.61 -18.97
N GLU A 173 19.40 -19.57 -19.34
CA GLU A 173 17.97 -19.64 -19.68
C GLU A 173 17.68 -20.60 -20.85
N LEU A 174 18.58 -20.68 -21.83
CA LEU A 174 18.48 -21.59 -22.97
C LEU A 174 18.90 -23.02 -22.62
N LEU A 175 19.93 -23.20 -21.79
CA LEU A 175 20.32 -24.51 -21.25
C LEU A 175 19.22 -25.13 -20.39
N LEU A 176 18.65 -24.34 -19.49
CA LEU A 176 17.55 -24.77 -18.61
C LEU A 176 16.26 -25.03 -19.38
N ALA A 177 15.98 -24.26 -20.45
CA ALA A 177 14.86 -24.57 -21.35
C ALA A 177 15.04 -25.92 -22.05
N PHE A 178 16.23 -26.24 -22.54
CA PHE A 178 16.51 -27.56 -23.13
C PHE A 178 16.38 -28.69 -22.10
N TRP A 179 16.87 -28.49 -20.86
CA TRP A 179 16.71 -29.46 -19.77
C TRP A 179 15.24 -29.68 -19.38
N LEU A 180 14.42 -28.63 -19.34
CA LEU A 180 12.98 -28.75 -19.08
C LEU A 180 12.29 -29.60 -20.16
N GLU A 181 12.66 -29.46 -21.44
CA GLU A 181 12.09 -30.20 -22.57
C GLU A 181 12.57 -31.66 -22.64
N GLN A 182 13.73 -31.97 -22.04
CA GLN A 182 14.19 -33.35 -21.84
C GLN A 182 13.49 -34.04 -20.66
N LYS A 183 13.11 -33.29 -19.62
CA LYS A 183 12.54 -33.84 -18.37
C LYS A 183 11.01 -33.84 -18.31
N PHE A 184 10.35 -32.93 -19.02
CA PHE A 184 8.90 -32.72 -18.95
C PHE A 184 8.28 -32.67 -20.36
N ARG A 185 7.06 -33.23 -20.48
CA ARG A 185 6.25 -33.12 -21.70
C ARG A 185 5.70 -31.70 -21.87
N LYS A 186 5.20 -31.38 -23.07
CA LYS A 186 4.66 -30.04 -23.41
C LYS A 186 3.45 -29.62 -22.56
N ASP A 187 2.52 -30.53 -22.33
CA ASP A 187 1.40 -30.38 -21.40
C ASP A 187 1.88 -30.05 -19.97
N GLN A 188 2.92 -30.75 -19.50
CA GLN A 188 3.51 -30.50 -18.18
C GLN A 188 4.26 -29.17 -18.10
N ILE A 189 4.98 -28.77 -19.15
CA ILE A 189 5.68 -27.48 -19.24
C ILE A 189 4.66 -26.33 -19.23
N LEU A 190 3.57 -26.42 -20.01
CA LEU A 190 2.53 -25.40 -20.02
C LEU A 190 1.79 -25.35 -18.67
N THR A 191 1.55 -26.51 -18.04
CA THR A 191 1.00 -26.61 -16.68
C THR A 191 1.89 -25.90 -15.66
N LEU A 192 3.20 -26.20 -15.64
CA LEU A 192 4.19 -25.55 -14.76
C LEU A 192 4.25 -24.04 -14.98
N TYR A 193 4.17 -23.58 -16.24
CA TYR A 193 4.16 -22.16 -16.60
C TYR A 193 2.88 -21.45 -16.13
N LEU A 194 1.70 -21.94 -16.53
CA LEU A 194 0.43 -21.29 -16.22
C LEU A 194 0.08 -21.33 -14.72
N ASN A 195 0.60 -22.30 -13.94
CA ASN A 195 0.42 -22.32 -12.49
C ASN A 195 1.48 -21.51 -11.70
N ARG A 196 2.56 -21.01 -12.33
CA ARG A 196 3.60 -20.21 -11.64
C ARG A 196 3.80 -18.78 -12.17
N VAL A 197 3.39 -18.47 -13.39
CA VAL A 197 3.61 -17.13 -13.98
C VAL A 197 2.84 -16.04 -13.23
N TYR A 198 3.43 -14.85 -13.11
CA TYR A 198 2.89 -13.74 -12.33
C TYR A 198 1.95 -12.85 -13.14
N PHE A 199 0.74 -12.62 -12.62
CA PHE A 199 -0.36 -11.88 -13.25
C PHE A 199 -0.66 -10.52 -12.60
N GLY A 200 0.23 -10.04 -11.73
CA GLY A 200 0.10 -8.71 -11.10
C GLY A 200 -0.72 -8.70 -9.82
N GLY A 201 -0.54 -7.66 -9.00
CA GLY A 201 -1.27 -7.48 -7.74
C GLY A 201 -1.21 -8.69 -6.79
N GLY A 202 -0.06 -9.37 -6.74
CA GLY A 202 0.14 -10.58 -5.93
C GLY A 202 -0.31 -11.90 -6.55
N ALA A 203 -0.99 -11.94 -7.70
CA ALA A 203 -1.48 -13.20 -8.28
C ALA A 203 -0.37 -13.99 -9.00
N TYR A 204 -0.06 -15.19 -8.51
CA TYR A 204 0.83 -16.16 -9.14
C TYR A 204 0.02 -17.40 -9.57
N GLY A 205 0.13 -17.76 -10.84
CA GLY A 205 -0.69 -18.80 -11.44
C GLY A 205 -2.05 -18.30 -11.92
N ILE A 206 -2.56 -18.91 -12.98
CA ILE A 206 -3.74 -18.48 -13.73
C ILE A 206 -5.01 -18.52 -12.86
N ASP A 207 -5.09 -19.50 -11.97
CA ASP A 207 -6.25 -19.73 -11.10
C ASP A 207 -6.34 -18.70 -9.96
N ALA A 208 -5.20 -18.21 -9.46
CA ALA A 208 -5.13 -17.05 -8.57
C ALA A 208 -5.59 -15.78 -9.27
N ALA A 209 -5.14 -15.58 -10.52
CA ALA A 209 -5.49 -14.41 -11.33
C ALA A 209 -6.99 -14.37 -11.66
N ALA A 210 -7.57 -15.51 -12.06
CA ALA A 210 -9.00 -15.62 -12.32
C ALA A 210 -9.85 -15.31 -11.07
N ARG A 211 -9.50 -15.86 -9.90
CA ARG A 211 -10.19 -15.52 -8.64
C ARG A 211 -9.97 -14.06 -8.22
N LYS A 212 -8.79 -13.48 -8.44
CA LYS A 212 -8.49 -12.08 -8.09
C LYS A 212 -9.28 -11.09 -8.97
N TYR A 213 -9.37 -11.34 -10.27
CA TYR A 213 -9.92 -10.36 -11.22
C TYR A 213 -11.38 -10.62 -11.61
N PHE A 214 -11.84 -11.88 -11.65
CA PHE A 214 -13.21 -12.25 -12.08
C PHE A 214 -14.00 -13.05 -11.03
N GLY A 215 -13.35 -13.49 -9.94
CA GLY A 215 -14.01 -14.13 -8.79
C GLY A 215 -14.29 -15.63 -8.92
N HIS A 216 -13.87 -16.28 -10.01
CA HIS A 216 -14.05 -17.72 -10.23
C HIS A 216 -12.73 -18.41 -10.61
N SER A 217 -12.73 -19.75 -10.61
CA SER A 217 -11.59 -20.54 -11.07
C SER A 217 -11.32 -20.31 -12.56
N ALA A 218 -10.04 -20.43 -12.94
CA ALA A 218 -9.59 -20.36 -14.33
C ALA A 218 -10.20 -21.47 -15.21
N ARG A 219 -10.70 -22.55 -14.60
CA ARG A 219 -11.50 -23.62 -15.25
C ARG A 219 -12.79 -23.12 -15.94
N ARG A 220 -13.21 -21.88 -15.70
CA ARG A 220 -14.42 -21.26 -16.29
C ARG A 220 -14.15 -19.94 -17.04
N LEU A 221 -12.91 -19.66 -17.45
CA LEU A 221 -12.58 -18.43 -18.18
C LEU A 221 -13.24 -18.39 -19.56
N THR A 222 -13.91 -17.27 -19.84
CA THR A 222 -14.34 -16.88 -21.19
C THR A 222 -13.14 -16.48 -22.04
N ILE A 223 -13.35 -16.40 -23.36
CA ILE A 223 -12.30 -15.99 -24.32
C ILE A 223 -11.77 -14.59 -24.02
N GLY A 224 -12.64 -13.65 -23.64
CA GLY A 224 -12.23 -12.27 -23.30
C GLY A 224 -11.37 -12.20 -22.04
N GLU A 225 -11.71 -12.98 -21.02
CA GLU A 225 -10.94 -13.08 -19.76
C GLU A 225 -9.60 -13.79 -19.97
N ALA A 226 -9.59 -14.88 -20.74
CA ALA A 226 -8.37 -15.58 -21.14
C ALA A 226 -7.41 -14.68 -21.94
N ALA A 227 -7.93 -13.94 -22.92
CA ALA A 227 -7.16 -12.98 -23.71
C ALA A 227 -6.61 -11.83 -22.85
N LEU A 228 -7.37 -11.37 -21.85
CA LEU A 228 -6.92 -10.39 -20.88
C LEU A 228 -5.77 -10.95 -20.03
N LEU A 229 -5.92 -12.12 -19.40
CA LEU A 229 -4.87 -12.72 -18.56
C LEU A 229 -3.59 -13.02 -19.36
N ALA A 230 -3.69 -13.57 -20.57
CA ALA A 230 -2.56 -13.75 -21.48
C ALA A 230 -1.88 -12.40 -21.79
N GLY A 231 -2.67 -11.34 -21.97
CA GLY A 231 -2.18 -9.99 -22.19
C GLY A 231 -1.28 -9.47 -21.05
N LEU A 232 -1.63 -9.77 -19.79
CA LEU A 232 -0.93 -9.25 -18.61
C LEU A 232 0.54 -9.66 -18.52
N VAL A 233 0.89 -10.87 -18.96
CA VAL A 233 2.23 -11.49 -18.78
C VAL A 233 3.38 -10.58 -19.26
N LYS A 234 3.14 -9.77 -20.30
CA LYS A 234 4.12 -8.83 -20.86
C LYS A 234 4.53 -7.72 -19.88
N ALA A 235 3.67 -7.30 -18.95
CA ALA A 235 3.94 -6.24 -17.98
C ALA A 235 2.98 -6.28 -16.76
N PRO A 236 2.97 -7.38 -15.97
CA PRO A 236 1.87 -7.71 -15.06
C PRO A 236 1.57 -6.63 -14.01
N SER A 237 2.59 -6.05 -13.38
CA SER A 237 2.39 -4.99 -12.38
C SER A 237 1.84 -3.67 -12.95
N ARG A 238 2.04 -3.39 -14.24
CA ARG A 238 1.60 -2.13 -14.90
C ARG A 238 0.28 -2.25 -15.63
N LEU A 239 -0.07 -3.46 -16.05
CA LEU A 239 -1.31 -3.78 -16.77
C LEU A 239 -2.35 -4.48 -15.89
N ALA A 240 -2.09 -4.67 -14.59
CA ALA A 240 -3.05 -5.31 -13.70
C ALA A 240 -4.38 -4.54 -13.67
N PRO A 241 -5.55 -5.16 -13.91
CA PRO A 241 -6.83 -4.46 -14.07
C PRO A 241 -7.23 -3.52 -12.93
N HIS A 242 -6.89 -3.86 -11.68
CA HIS A 242 -7.11 -3.01 -10.49
C HIS A 242 -6.23 -1.74 -10.42
N ILE A 243 -5.29 -1.54 -11.36
CA ILE A 243 -4.40 -0.38 -11.46
C ILE A 243 -4.60 0.32 -12.80
N ASN A 244 -4.74 -0.44 -13.88
CA ASN A 244 -4.89 0.08 -15.24
C ASN A 244 -5.85 -0.81 -16.06
N PRO A 245 -7.19 -0.66 -15.90
CA PRO A 245 -8.16 -1.50 -16.58
C PRO A 245 -8.19 -1.27 -18.10
N GLU A 246 -7.99 -0.02 -18.54
CA GLU A 246 -7.98 0.34 -19.96
C GLU A 246 -6.79 -0.30 -20.69
N GLY A 247 -5.57 -0.11 -20.17
CA GLY A 247 -4.36 -0.72 -20.73
C GLY A 247 -4.34 -2.24 -20.64
N ALA A 248 -5.01 -2.84 -19.64
CA ALA A 248 -5.26 -4.27 -19.60
C ALA A 248 -6.10 -4.73 -20.80
N TRP A 249 -7.18 -4.00 -21.10
CA TRP A 249 -8.12 -4.34 -22.17
C TRP A 249 -7.56 -4.04 -23.58
N GLU A 250 -6.83 -2.94 -23.76
CA GLU A 250 -6.07 -2.69 -24.99
C GLU A 250 -5.10 -3.84 -25.28
N ARG A 251 -4.36 -4.31 -24.27
CA ARG A 251 -3.45 -5.44 -24.40
C ARG A 251 -4.21 -6.75 -24.67
N ALA A 252 -5.40 -6.94 -24.10
CA ALA A 252 -6.26 -8.09 -24.39
C ALA A 252 -6.71 -8.11 -25.86
N ARG A 253 -7.07 -6.96 -26.45
CA ARG A 253 -7.42 -6.86 -27.88
C ARG A 253 -6.28 -7.28 -28.81
N VAL A 254 -5.02 -7.02 -28.42
CA VAL A 254 -3.85 -7.53 -29.16
C VAL A 254 -3.77 -9.07 -29.11
N VAL A 255 -4.17 -9.70 -28.01
CA VAL A 255 -4.28 -11.17 -27.93
C VAL A 255 -5.43 -11.68 -28.81
N LEU A 256 -6.61 -11.04 -28.77
CA LEU A 256 -7.74 -11.40 -29.63
C LEU A 256 -7.38 -11.31 -31.12
N SER A 257 -6.67 -10.26 -31.54
CA SER A 257 -6.13 -10.16 -32.91
C SER A 257 -5.16 -11.30 -33.22
N ALA A 258 -4.24 -11.61 -32.31
CA ALA A 258 -3.29 -12.70 -32.48
C ALA A 258 -3.96 -14.09 -32.57
N MET A 259 -5.11 -14.27 -31.91
CA MET A 259 -5.95 -15.46 -32.03
C MET A 259 -6.68 -15.52 -33.39
N VAL A 260 -7.07 -14.39 -33.98
CA VAL A 260 -7.59 -14.34 -35.35
C VAL A 260 -6.51 -14.67 -36.37
N ASP A 261 -5.31 -14.07 -36.26
CA ASP A 261 -4.16 -14.37 -37.13
C ASP A 261 -3.80 -15.86 -37.13
N GLY A 262 -3.98 -16.52 -35.98
CA GLY A 262 -3.72 -17.95 -35.77
C GLY A 262 -4.88 -18.86 -36.17
N GLY A 263 -5.97 -18.34 -36.74
CA GLY A 263 -7.16 -19.11 -37.12
C GLY A 263 -7.97 -19.67 -35.95
N VAL A 264 -7.72 -19.22 -34.72
CA VAL A 264 -8.44 -19.66 -33.50
C VAL A 264 -9.81 -18.99 -33.38
N LEU A 265 -9.92 -17.74 -33.84
CA LEU A 265 -11.17 -16.96 -33.80
C LEU A 265 -11.49 -16.41 -35.19
N SER A 266 -12.78 -16.29 -35.52
CA SER A 266 -13.21 -15.49 -36.65
C SER A 266 -13.20 -14.00 -36.29
N LEU A 267 -12.98 -13.13 -37.28
CA LEU A 267 -13.06 -11.66 -37.12
C LEU A 267 -14.37 -11.23 -36.45
N LYS A 268 -15.50 -11.84 -36.81
CA LYS A 268 -16.82 -11.56 -36.21
C LYS A 268 -16.89 -11.93 -34.73
N ALA A 269 -16.29 -13.06 -34.33
CA ALA A 269 -16.24 -13.45 -32.92
C ALA A 269 -15.32 -12.54 -32.11
N ALA A 270 -14.13 -12.21 -32.64
CA ALA A 270 -13.19 -11.32 -31.97
C ALA A 270 -13.74 -9.89 -31.81
N ALA A 271 -14.47 -9.36 -32.80
CA ALA A 271 -15.16 -8.07 -32.69
C ALA A 271 -16.22 -8.08 -31.57
N ALA A 272 -17.14 -9.05 -31.59
CA ALA A 272 -18.21 -9.16 -30.59
C ALA A 272 -17.71 -9.33 -29.13
N ILE A 273 -16.47 -9.80 -28.94
CA ILE A 273 -15.77 -9.84 -27.65
C ILE A 273 -15.09 -8.49 -27.35
N SER A 274 -14.43 -7.87 -28.34
CA SER A 274 -13.69 -6.60 -28.19
C SER A 274 -14.55 -5.40 -27.77
N ASP A 275 -15.84 -5.45 -28.09
CA ASP A 275 -16.86 -4.47 -27.72
C ASP A 275 -17.34 -4.62 -26.26
N LYS A 276 -17.04 -5.73 -25.59
CA LYS A 276 -17.53 -6.07 -24.24
C LYS A 276 -16.38 -6.51 -23.31
N PRO A 277 -15.70 -5.58 -22.62
CA PRO A 277 -14.68 -5.93 -21.64
C PRO A 277 -15.25 -6.81 -20.53
N PRO A 278 -14.49 -7.82 -20.03
CA PRO A 278 -14.86 -8.59 -18.87
C PRO A 278 -15.12 -7.73 -17.63
N ALA A 279 -16.08 -8.16 -16.80
CA ALA A 279 -16.37 -7.51 -15.54
C ALA A 279 -15.26 -7.79 -14.52
N ILE A 280 -14.47 -6.76 -14.19
CA ILE A 280 -13.43 -6.83 -13.16
C ILE A 280 -14.07 -6.65 -11.78
N ILE A 281 -13.76 -7.52 -10.82
CA ILE A 281 -14.18 -7.36 -9.44
C ILE A 281 -13.47 -6.14 -8.83
N PRO A 282 -14.22 -5.14 -8.30
CA PRO A 282 -13.62 -4.01 -7.62
C PRO A 282 -12.99 -4.47 -6.30
N ASP A 283 -11.78 -3.98 -6.01
CA ASP A 283 -11.09 -4.22 -4.74
C ASP A 283 -11.80 -3.41 -3.64
N ARG A 284 -12.80 -4.01 -3.00
CA ARG A 284 -13.81 -3.32 -2.16
C ARG A 284 -13.25 -2.54 -0.97
N ALA A 285 -12.04 -2.87 -0.53
CA ALA A 285 -11.34 -2.16 0.54
C ALA A 285 -10.52 -0.96 0.01
N GLY A 286 -10.02 -1.07 -1.22
CA GLY A 286 -9.43 0.03 -1.99
C GLY A 286 -8.23 0.72 -1.35
N VAL A 287 -8.00 1.97 -1.78
CA VAL A 287 -6.89 2.80 -1.28
C VAL A 287 -7.16 3.33 0.13
N HIS A 288 -8.42 3.52 0.52
CA HIS A 288 -8.80 4.20 1.76
C HIS A 288 -8.46 3.42 3.02
N VAL A 289 -8.38 2.08 3.00
CA VAL A 289 -8.00 1.28 4.19
C VAL A 289 -6.50 1.30 4.48
N ARG A 290 -5.66 1.75 3.54
CA ARG A 290 -4.22 1.48 3.57
C ARG A 290 -3.49 2.04 4.80
N TYR A 291 -3.84 3.24 5.27
CA TYR A 291 -3.26 3.80 6.49
C TYR A 291 -3.49 2.91 7.73
N PHE A 292 -4.69 2.32 7.84
CA PHE A 292 -4.99 1.37 8.90
C PHE A 292 -4.22 0.07 8.71
N THR A 293 -4.22 -0.51 7.51
CA THR A 293 -3.55 -1.80 7.28
C THR A 293 -2.05 -1.73 7.48
N ASP A 294 -1.40 -0.63 7.10
CA ASP A 294 0.04 -0.44 7.32
C ASP A 294 0.38 -0.30 8.83
N TRP A 295 -0.53 0.31 9.61
CA TRP A 295 -0.45 0.33 11.08
C TRP A 295 -0.64 -1.08 11.68
N ILE A 296 -1.58 -1.88 11.15
CA ILE A 296 -1.80 -3.28 11.56
C ILE A 296 -0.63 -4.19 11.20
N GLU A 297 0.00 -4.03 10.03
CA GLU A 297 1.22 -4.76 9.68
C GLU A 297 2.36 -4.40 10.64
N THR A 298 2.52 -3.12 11.00
CA THR A 298 3.51 -2.67 12.00
C THR A 298 3.23 -3.25 13.39
N GLU A 299 1.97 -3.20 13.83
CA GLU A 299 1.55 -3.64 15.17
C GLU A 299 1.59 -5.17 15.32
N SER A 300 1.25 -5.93 14.28
CA SER A 300 1.34 -7.40 14.31
C SER A 300 2.79 -7.88 14.47
N MET A 301 3.74 -7.22 13.80
CA MET A 301 5.17 -7.47 13.98
C MET A 301 5.65 -7.11 15.40
N ARG A 302 5.11 -6.04 16.00
CA ARG A 302 5.39 -5.64 17.39
C ARG A 302 4.86 -6.67 18.41
N LEU A 303 3.67 -7.22 18.19
CA LEU A 303 3.03 -8.20 19.07
C LEU A 303 3.67 -9.59 18.97
N LEU A 304 4.01 -10.04 17.77
CA LEU A 304 4.55 -11.39 17.53
C LEU A 304 6.08 -11.47 17.64
N GLY A 305 6.80 -10.38 17.40
CA GLY A 305 8.26 -10.35 17.36
C GLY A 305 8.83 -11.44 16.43
N LYS A 306 9.68 -12.32 16.98
CA LYS A 306 10.26 -13.45 16.22
C LYS A 306 9.22 -14.43 15.67
N ARG A 307 8.02 -14.54 16.27
CA ARG A 307 6.97 -15.50 15.83
C ARG A 307 6.35 -15.13 14.48
N ALA A 308 6.48 -13.88 14.04
CA ALA A 308 6.08 -13.46 12.67
C ALA A 308 7.09 -13.84 11.57
N MET A 309 8.25 -14.40 11.93
CA MET A 309 9.30 -14.71 10.95
C MET A 309 9.02 -16.04 10.24
N GLY A 310 8.77 -15.96 8.92
CA GLY A 310 8.62 -17.12 8.04
C GLY A 310 7.18 -17.60 7.84
N GLN A 311 6.23 -17.15 8.66
CA GLN A 311 4.84 -17.61 8.61
C GLN A 311 3.95 -16.74 7.70
N SER A 312 2.99 -17.40 7.05
CA SER A 312 1.83 -16.78 6.41
C SER A 312 0.66 -16.76 7.41
N MET A 313 -0.05 -15.63 7.50
CA MET A 313 -0.95 -15.34 8.62
C MET A 313 -2.24 -14.60 8.20
N ILE A 314 -3.28 -14.76 9.01
CA ILE A 314 -4.54 -14.01 8.93
C ILE A 314 -4.63 -13.10 10.16
N ILE A 315 -4.81 -11.79 9.96
CA ILE A 315 -4.91 -10.79 11.03
C ILE A 315 -6.34 -10.27 11.07
N TYR A 316 -7.07 -10.56 12.14
CA TYR A 316 -8.43 -10.10 12.38
C TYR A 316 -8.42 -8.76 13.13
N THR A 317 -9.17 -7.78 12.63
CA THR A 317 -9.06 -6.37 13.06
C THR A 317 -10.40 -5.76 13.47
N THR A 318 -10.33 -4.60 14.14
CA THR A 318 -11.48 -3.85 14.64
C THR A 318 -12.19 -2.99 13.57
N LEU A 319 -11.61 -2.82 12.38
CA LEU A 319 -12.11 -1.88 11.37
C LEU A 319 -13.52 -2.23 10.87
N ASP A 320 -14.39 -1.23 10.78
CA ASP A 320 -15.69 -1.34 10.12
C ASP A 320 -15.59 -0.69 8.71
N PRO A 321 -15.74 -1.45 7.61
CA PRO A 321 -15.46 -0.92 6.26
C PRO A 321 -16.36 0.24 5.83
N ASP A 322 -17.63 0.25 6.25
CA ASP A 322 -18.58 1.34 5.98
C ASP A 322 -18.18 2.62 6.72
N THR A 323 -17.83 2.49 8.00
CA THR A 323 -17.31 3.60 8.83
C THR A 323 -16.00 4.14 8.28
N GLN A 324 -15.09 3.27 7.80
CA GLN A 324 -13.84 3.69 7.15
C GLN A 324 -14.10 4.46 5.86
N LEU A 325 -15.02 3.99 5.00
CA LEU A 325 -15.36 4.69 3.76
C LEU A 325 -16.00 6.06 4.04
N LYS A 326 -16.89 6.14 5.02
CA LYS A 326 -17.50 7.39 5.50
C LYS A 326 -16.46 8.36 6.07
N ALA A 327 -15.48 7.88 6.83
CA ALA A 327 -14.38 8.68 7.36
C ALA A 327 -13.48 9.25 6.24
N ALA A 328 -13.08 8.40 5.29
CA ALA A 328 -12.29 8.80 4.14
C ALA A 328 -13.03 9.84 3.29
N HIS A 329 -14.28 9.55 2.89
CA HIS A 329 -15.10 10.48 2.11
C HIS A 329 -15.30 11.83 2.80
N ALA A 330 -15.59 11.85 4.11
CA ALA A 330 -15.78 13.10 4.86
C ALA A 330 -14.51 13.96 4.95
N LEU A 331 -13.33 13.34 5.04
CA LEU A 331 -12.04 14.05 5.02
C LEU A 331 -11.68 14.51 3.60
N GLU A 332 -11.73 13.61 2.62
CA GLU A 332 -11.26 13.83 1.24
C GLU A 332 -12.12 14.86 0.51
N SER A 333 -13.46 14.79 0.61
CA SER A 333 -14.36 15.80 0.04
C SER A 333 -14.10 17.18 0.63
N SER A 334 -14.03 17.31 1.96
CA SER A 334 -13.83 18.61 2.62
C SER A 334 -12.46 19.25 2.32
N LEU A 335 -11.41 18.44 2.12
CA LEU A 335 -10.10 18.94 1.68
C LEU A 335 -10.05 19.25 0.18
N ALA A 336 -10.92 18.65 -0.64
CA ALA A 336 -11.12 19.04 -2.03
C ALA A 336 -11.93 20.35 -2.15
N ASP A 337 -13.05 20.46 -1.44
CA ASP A 337 -13.92 21.63 -1.34
C ASP A 337 -13.16 22.87 -0.84
N GLU A 338 -12.55 22.75 0.35
CA GLU A 338 -12.18 23.91 1.16
C GLU A 338 -10.65 24.08 1.31
N GLY A 339 -9.88 22.99 1.14
CA GLY A 339 -8.45 22.94 1.48
C GLY A 339 -7.58 23.96 0.75
N LYS A 340 -7.80 24.14 -0.56
CA LYS A 340 -7.02 25.10 -1.39
C LYS A 340 -7.23 26.55 -0.94
N THR A 341 -8.48 26.92 -0.66
CA THR A 341 -8.85 28.27 -0.19
C THR A 341 -8.20 28.60 1.15
N HIS A 342 -8.15 27.60 2.04
CA HIS A 342 -7.65 27.73 3.40
C HIS A 342 -6.14 27.47 3.57
N ASN A 343 -5.39 27.16 2.50
CA ASN A 343 -4.01 26.63 2.59
C ASN A 343 -3.92 25.45 3.59
N ALA A 344 -4.83 24.49 3.47
CA ALA A 344 -4.93 23.30 4.31
C ALA A 344 -4.78 22.06 3.42
N ASN A 345 -3.54 21.57 3.30
CA ASN A 345 -3.18 20.56 2.30
C ASN A 345 -3.34 19.11 2.81
N GLN A 346 -3.28 18.89 4.13
CA GLN A 346 -3.43 17.59 4.76
C GLN A 346 -4.47 17.59 5.87
N GLY A 347 -4.92 16.39 6.22
CA GLY A 347 -5.72 16.13 7.40
C GLY A 347 -5.63 14.66 7.80
N ALA A 348 -6.17 14.32 8.97
CA ALA A 348 -6.26 12.95 9.47
C ALA A 348 -7.52 12.78 10.32
N LEU A 349 -8.05 11.56 10.38
CA LEU A 349 -9.25 11.22 11.13
C LEU A 349 -9.04 9.86 11.82
N VAL A 350 -9.32 9.79 13.12
CA VAL A 350 -9.41 8.53 13.88
C VAL A 350 -10.81 8.44 14.47
N ALA A 351 -11.45 7.27 14.37
CA ALA A 351 -12.69 6.96 15.07
C ALA A 351 -12.57 5.62 15.80
N THR A 352 -13.00 5.59 17.06
CA THR A 352 -13.00 4.41 17.93
C THR A 352 -14.37 4.19 18.54
N ASP A 353 -14.69 2.95 18.91
CA ASP A 353 -15.63 2.73 20.00
C ASP A 353 -15.02 3.26 21.31
N HIS A 354 -15.84 3.44 22.34
CA HIS A 354 -15.43 4.08 23.58
C HIS A 354 -14.47 3.22 24.46
N ASP A 355 -14.17 1.99 24.07
CA ASP A 355 -13.18 1.08 24.69
C ASP A 355 -11.79 1.13 24.06
N GLY A 356 -11.63 1.89 22.96
CA GLY A 356 -10.39 1.99 22.18
C GLY A 356 -10.36 1.16 20.89
N ALA A 357 -11.41 0.38 20.56
CA ALA A 357 -11.44 -0.38 19.31
C ALA A 357 -11.48 0.56 18.10
N VAL A 358 -10.42 0.61 17.30
CA VAL A 358 -10.31 1.53 16.16
C VAL A 358 -11.22 1.08 15.02
N ARG A 359 -12.30 1.82 14.76
CA ARG A 359 -13.31 1.53 13.73
C ARG A 359 -13.00 2.21 12.39
N ALA A 360 -12.31 3.35 12.42
CA ALA A 360 -11.78 4.00 11.23
C ALA A 360 -10.45 4.74 11.52
N MET A 361 -9.56 4.78 10.53
CA MET A 361 -8.30 5.54 10.56
C MET A 361 -7.92 6.04 9.16
N VAL A 362 -7.78 7.35 9.01
CA VAL A 362 -7.32 8.02 7.78
C VAL A 362 -6.12 8.89 8.13
N GLY A 363 -4.95 8.59 7.56
CA GLY A 363 -3.66 9.18 7.96
C GLY A 363 -3.19 10.38 7.12
N GLY A 364 -3.96 10.80 6.12
CA GLY A 364 -3.58 11.83 5.17
C GLY A 364 -4.62 11.97 4.08
N ARG A 365 -4.53 13.04 3.28
CA ARG A 365 -5.53 13.37 2.25
C ARG A 365 -5.69 12.25 1.21
N HIS A 366 -4.61 11.78 0.59
CA HIS A 366 -4.67 10.65 -0.35
C HIS A 366 -3.44 9.74 -0.14
N TYR A 367 -3.65 8.46 0.18
CA TYR A 367 -2.55 7.54 0.49
C TYR A 367 -1.55 7.38 -0.67
N GLY A 368 -2.05 7.40 -1.92
CA GLY A 368 -1.23 7.27 -3.12
C GLY A 368 -0.24 8.42 -3.38
N SER A 369 -0.40 9.57 -2.71
CA SER A 369 0.58 10.68 -2.76
C SER A 369 1.36 10.87 -1.46
N SER A 370 0.91 10.30 -0.34
CA SER A 370 1.63 10.35 0.93
C SER A 370 1.25 9.19 1.85
N GLN A 371 2.14 8.22 2.03
CA GLN A 371 1.92 7.08 2.92
C GLN A 371 2.16 7.42 4.41
N PHE A 372 2.67 8.62 4.72
CA PHE A 372 2.89 9.08 6.10
C PHE A 372 1.57 9.12 6.87
N ASN A 373 1.44 8.34 7.94
CA ASN A 373 0.19 8.16 8.66
C ASN A 373 0.09 9.14 9.84
N ARG A 374 -0.46 10.33 9.58
CA ARG A 374 -0.60 11.43 10.55
C ARG A 374 -1.56 11.11 11.71
N ALA A 375 -2.33 10.02 11.64
CA ALA A 375 -3.15 9.58 12.77
C ALA A 375 -2.30 9.01 13.94
N VAL A 376 -1.15 8.38 13.63
CA VAL A 376 -0.34 7.63 14.60
C VAL A 376 1.15 7.99 14.60
N GLN A 377 1.68 8.50 13.48
CA GLN A 377 3.11 8.84 13.32
C GLN A 377 3.39 10.33 13.58
N ALA A 378 2.49 11.22 13.15
CA ALA A 378 2.66 12.65 13.38
C ALA A 378 2.41 12.99 14.85
N GLN A 379 3.36 13.74 15.42
CA GLN A 379 3.17 14.49 16.65
C GLN A 379 2.81 15.92 16.21
N ARG A 380 1.72 16.49 16.74
CA ARG A 380 1.21 17.82 16.38
C ARG A 380 0.63 18.52 17.59
N GLN A 381 0.62 19.85 17.60
CA GLN A 381 0.08 20.62 18.72
C GLN A 381 -1.45 20.50 18.79
N PRO A 382 -2.03 19.94 19.87
CA PRO A 382 -3.47 19.84 20.04
C PRO A 382 -4.12 21.18 20.40
N GLY A 383 -3.32 22.20 20.76
CA GLY A 383 -3.80 23.51 21.13
C GLY A 383 -4.80 23.45 22.29
N SER A 384 -5.85 24.26 22.21
CA SER A 384 -6.97 24.26 23.18
C SER A 384 -7.75 22.94 23.36
N ALA A 385 -7.46 21.86 22.61
CA ALA A 385 -7.99 20.52 22.93
C ALA A 385 -7.26 19.88 24.13
N PHE A 386 -6.04 20.34 24.47
CA PHE A 386 -5.30 19.91 25.66
C PHE A 386 -5.99 20.34 26.98
N LYS A 387 -6.85 21.38 26.93
CA LYS A 387 -7.54 21.92 28.12
C LYS A 387 -8.36 20.87 28.88
N LEU A 388 -8.74 19.75 28.24
CA LEU A 388 -9.29 18.59 28.92
C LEU A 388 -8.46 18.19 30.15
N PHE A 389 -7.15 18.02 29.98
CA PHE A 389 -6.25 17.54 31.03
C PHE A 389 -6.09 18.56 32.17
N SER A 390 -6.02 19.84 31.83
CA SER A 390 -5.90 20.92 32.81
C SER A 390 -7.15 21.05 33.68
N TYR A 391 -8.34 21.01 33.07
CA TYR A 391 -9.59 21.13 33.80
C TYR A 391 -9.94 19.84 34.55
N LEU A 392 -9.68 18.64 34.00
CA LEU A 392 -9.83 17.38 34.75
C LEU A 392 -8.93 17.34 35.99
N ALA A 393 -7.68 17.79 35.89
CA ALA A 393 -6.77 17.83 37.03
C ALA A 393 -7.21 18.84 38.11
N ALA A 394 -7.84 19.95 37.72
CA ALA A 394 -8.41 20.93 38.64
C ALA A 394 -9.69 20.40 39.33
N MET A 395 -10.56 19.73 38.56
CA MET A 395 -11.80 19.15 39.07
C MET A 395 -11.54 17.95 39.98
N GLU A 396 -10.47 17.18 39.75
CA GLU A 396 -9.96 16.17 40.69
C GLU A 396 -9.45 16.78 42.01
N MET A 397 -8.99 18.04 41.99
CA MET A 397 -8.66 18.83 43.19
C MET A 397 -9.88 19.56 43.80
N GLY A 398 -11.09 19.36 43.27
CA GLY A 398 -12.35 19.88 43.83
C GLY A 398 -12.94 21.12 43.16
N VAL A 399 -12.33 21.64 42.08
CA VAL A 399 -12.92 22.74 41.29
C VAL A 399 -14.19 22.24 40.58
N ARG A 400 -15.30 22.99 40.67
CA ARG A 400 -16.58 22.61 40.05
C ARG A 400 -16.83 23.38 38.75
N PRO A 401 -17.64 22.84 37.81
CA PRO A 401 -18.06 23.58 36.60
C PRO A 401 -18.77 24.91 36.88
N SER A 402 -19.36 25.06 38.09
CA SER A 402 -20.07 26.24 38.57
C SER A 402 -19.16 27.34 39.14
N ASP A 403 -17.91 27.03 39.49
CA ASP A 403 -17.05 27.98 40.20
C ASP A 403 -16.64 29.13 39.28
N VAL A 404 -16.42 30.33 39.84
CA VAL A 404 -16.21 31.56 39.06
C VAL A 404 -14.72 31.87 38.95
N TYR A 405 -14.27 32.12 37.72
CA TYR A 405 -12.94 32.60 37.40
C TYR A 405 -13.01 33.93 36.66
N ARG A 406 -12.01 34.78 36.88
CA ARG A 406 -11.89 36.10 36.25
C ARG A 406 -10.94 36.02 35.04
N ASP A 407 -11.47 36.28 33.86
CA ASP A 407 -10.70 36.50 32.64
C ASP A 407 -10.10 37.91 32.65
N GLU A 408 -8.78 37.98 32.82
CA GLU A 408 -8.00 39.21 32.90
C GLU A 408 -6.51 38.90 32.56
N PRO A 409 -5.64 39.91 32.37
CA PRO A 409 -4.23 39.70 32.08
C PRO A 409 -3.54 38.84 33.16
N ILE A 410 -2.89 37.75 32.74
CA ILE A 410 -2.02 36.92 33.58
C ILE A 410 -0.57 36.96 33.05
N ARG A 411 0.39 36.92 33.97
CA ARG A 411 1.83 36.84 33.68
C ARG A 411 2.44 35.71 34.51
N VAL A 412 3.13 34.79 33.85
CA VAL A 412 3.81 33.64 34.46
C VAL A 412 5.29 33.73 34.13
N GLY A 413 6.09 34.17 35.10
CA GLY A 413 7.50 34.53 34.85
C GLY A 413 7.59 35.69 33.84
N THR A 414 8.26 35.45 32.71
CA THR A 414 8.37 36.41 31.60
C THR A 414 7.19 36.36 30.61
N TRP A 415 6.43 35.26 30.60
CA TRP A 415 5.37 35.00 29.61
C TRP A 415 4.03 35.60 30.02
N SER A 416 3.23 36.04 29.05
CA SER A 416 1.85 36.49 29.26
C SER A 416 0.96 36.02 28.10
N PRO A 417 0.05 35.04 28.33
CA PRO A 417 -0.87 34.56 27.30
C PRO A 417 -1.96 35.59 27.00
N LYS A 418 -2.50 35.54 25.78
CA LYS A 418 -3.67 36.33 25.35
C LYS A 418 -4.80 35.42 24.91
N ASN A 419 -6.03 35.89 25.04
CA ASN A 419 -7.20 35.24 24.44
C ASN A 419 -7.21 35.43 22.92
N TYR A 420 -7.80 34.48 22.20
CA TYR A 420 -7.93 34.54 20.73
C TYR A 420 -8.69 35.79 20.24
N THR A 421 -9.62 36.30 21.05
CA THR A 421 -10.39 37.54 20.81
C THR A 421 -9.56 38.82 20.98
N GLY A 422 -8.37 38.75 21.57
CA GLY A 422 -7.59 39.91 22.01
C GLY A 422 -8.19 40.70 23.16
N ARG A 423 -9.29 40.22 23.78
CA ARG A 423 -10.05 40.90 24.84
C ARG A 423 -10.12 40.04 26.10
N PHE A 424 -10.55 40.66 27.19
CA PHE A 424 -10.82 40.02 28.46
C PHE A 424 -12.30 40.21 28.79
N ASP A 425 -13.01 39.12 29.06
CA ASP A 425 -14.47 39.06 29.16
C ASP A 425 -14.99 39.15 30.61
N GLY A 426 -14.11 39.27 31.61
CA GLY A 426 -14.48 39.44 33.02
C GLY A 426 -14.78 38.13 33.76
N GLU A 427 -15.71 38.16 34.70
CA GLU A 427 -16.06 37.00 35.53
C GLU A 427 -16.98 36.03 34.78
N MET A 428 -16.64 34.73 34.82
CA MET A 428 -17.41 33.66 34.20
C MET A 428 -17.22 32.33 34.93
N THR A 429 -18.13 31.38 34.71
CA THR A 429 -18.00 30.03 35.29
C THR A 429 -16.88 29.22 34.64
N VAL A 430 -16.32 28.24 35.36
CA VAL A 430 -15.39 27.22 34.82
C VAL A 430 -15.96 26.54 33.57
N ARG A 431 -17.27 26.22 33.57
CA ARG A 431 -18.01 25.70 32.41
C ARG A 431 -17.95 26.65 31.22
N GLU A 432 -18.18 27.94 31.43
CA GLU A 432 -18.15 28.95 30.38
C GLU A 432 -16.73 29.21 29.86
N ALA A 433 -15.74 29.31 30.74
CA ALA A 433 -14.33 29.46 30.37
C ALA A 433 -13.86 28.30 29.47
N PHE A 434 -14.28 27.07 29.80
CA PHE A 434 -14.01 25.88 28.99
C PHE A 434 -14.78 25.89 27.66
N ALA A 435 -16.08 26.22 27.68
CA ALA A 435 -16.94 26.27 26.50
C ALA A 435 -16.49 27.34 25.49
N ARG A 436 -16.20 28.56 25.95
CA ARG A 436 -15.63 29.67 25.15
C ARG A 436 -14.14 29.45 24.84
N SER A 437 -13.50 28.50 25.52
CA SER A 437 -12.08 28.14 25.35
C SER A 437 -11.09 29.25 25.70
N ILE A 438 -11.38 30.02 26.74
CA ILE A 438 -10.57 31.14 27.26
C ILE A 438 -9.16 30.67 27.64
N ASN A 439 -8.13 31.48 27.35
CA ASN A 439 -6.72 31.10 27.52
C ASN A 439 -6.18 31.47 28.90
N THR A 440 -6.49 32.68 29.38
CA THR A 440 -6.10 33.19 30.72
C THR A 440 -6.55 32.26 31.84
N ILE A 441 -7.84 31.89 31.85
CA ILE A 441 -8.45 31.01 32.85
C ILE A 441 -7.86 29.60 32.75
N ALA A 442 -7.64 29.06 31.55
CA ALA A 442 -7.00 27.76 31.38
C ALA A 442 -5.56 27.72 31.96
N VAL A 443 -4.85 28.84 31.94
CA VAL A 443 -3.54 28.97 32.59
C VAL A 443 -3.69 29.16 34.10
N LYS A 444 -4.58 30.03 34.60
CA LYS A 444 -4.89 30.18 36.05
C LYS A 444 -5.19 28.82 36.70
N VAL A 445 -6.18 28.12 36.16
CA VAL A 445 -6.62 26.78 36.58
C VAL A 445 -5.44 25.79 36.67
N ALA A 446 -4.52 25.83 35.71
CA ALA A 446 -3.36 24.93 35.66
C ALA A 446 -2.18 25.33 36.57
N GLU A 447 -1.97 26.63 36.81
CA GLU A 447 -0.98 27.11 37.78
C GLU A 447 -1.43 26.77 39.21
N GLU A 448 -2.71 27.02 39.53
CA GLU A 448 -3.35 26.68 40.82
C GLU A 448 -3.39 25.16 41.06
N THR A 449 -3.78 24.39 40.04
CA THR A 449 -3.71 22.92 40.07
C THR A 449 -2.26 22.42 40.17
N GLY A 450 -1.29 23.18 39.65
CA GLY A 450 0.11 22.79 39.56
C GLY A 450 0.41 21.92 38.33
N ARG A 451 1.22 22.45 37.42
CA ARG A 451 1.59 21.87 36.10
C ARG A 451 1.96 20.38 36.11
N LYS A 452 2.62 19.89 37.17
CA LYS A 452 2.98 18.46 37.30
C LYS A 452 1.75 17.55 37.38
N ARG A 453 0.65 17.97 38.02
CA ARG A 453 -0.62 17.22 38.05
C ARG A 453 -1.33 17.26 36.69
N VAL A 454 -1.23 18.38 35.96
CA VAL A 454 -1.75 18.49 34.59
C VAL A 454 -1.02 17.54 33.62
N ALA A 455 0.31 17.48 33.68
CA ALA A 455 1.12 16.55 32.90
C ALA A 455 0.83 15.08 33.29
N ALA A 456 0.74 14.79 34.60
CA ALA A 456 0.37 13.45 35.08
C ALA A 456 -1.04 13.02 34.65
N MET A 457 -2.02 13.94 34.61
CA MET A 457 -3.37 13.69 34.11
C MET A 457 -3.36 13.32 32.63
N ALA A 458 -2.60 14.05 31.80
CA ALA A 458 -2.42 13.71 30.38
C ALA A 458 -1.79 12.33 30.18
N LYS A 459 -0.78 11.97 30.99
CA LYS A 459 -0.19 10.62 31.00
C LYS A 459 -1.18 9.53 31.44
N ARG A 460 -1.98 9.80 32.49
CA ARG A 460 -3.00 8.88 33.02
C ARG A 460 -4.15 8.63 32.04
N LEU A 461 -4.37 9.56 31.10
CA LEU A 461 -5.35 9.49 30.01
C LEU A 461 -4.75 9.01 28.66
N GLY A 462 -3.55 8.43 28.66
CA GLY A 462 -3.00 7.71 27.51
C GLY A 462 -2.14 8.51 26.53
N ILE A 463 -1.74 9.76 26.84
CA ILE A 463 -0.81 10.51 25.98
C ILE A 463 0.58 9.85 26.00
N SER A 464 0.99 9.24 24.88
CA SER A 464 2.24 8.48 24.78
C SER A 464 3.48 9.36 24.58
N THR A 465 3.34 10.49 23.88
CA THR A 465 4.39 11.49 23.63
C THR A 465 4.89 12.16 24.92
N PRO A 466 6.08 12.79 24.95
CA PRO A 466 6.53 13.59 26.10
C PRO A 466 5.49 14.67 26.50
N VAL A 467 5.42 15.00 27.78
CA VAL A 467 4.50 16.02 28.31
C VAL A 467 5.20 16.78 29.45
N GLU A 468 5.94 17.82 29.11
CA GLU A 468 6.68 18.60 30.10
C GLU A 468 5.76 19.58 30.88
N PRO A 469 6.01 19.82 32.19
CA PRO A 469 5.17 20.67 33.03
C PRO A 469 5.44 22.17 32.80
N LEU A 470 5.26 22.63 31.55
CA LEU A 470 5.48 24.00 31.09
C LEU A 470 4.29 24.92 31.42
N ALA A 471 4.54 26.22 31.57
CA ALA A 471 3.47 27.21 31.78
C ALA A 471 2.47 27.28 30.59
N SER A 472 2.95 26.98 29.38
CA SER A 472 2.17 26.96 28.15
C SER A 472 1.43 25.65 27.89
N LEU A 473 1.69 24.60 28.66
CA LEU A 473 1.06 23.28 28.58
C LEU A 473 -0.49 23.34 28.47
N PRO A 474 -1.23 24.18 29.23
CA PRO A 474 -2.69 24.25 29.17
C PRO A 474 -3.24 24.79 27.85
N LEU A 475 -2.39 25.41 27.03
CA LEU A 475 -2.71 25.88 25.70
C LEU A 475 -2.32 24.87 24.61
N GLY A 476 -1.77 23.70 24.98
CA GLY A 476 -1.44 22.60 24.08
C GLY A 476 -0.20 22.83 23.22
N THR A 477 0.89 23.31 23.82
CA THR A 477 2.19 23.48 23.13
C THR A 477 2.99 22.19 23.00
N GLU A 478 2.76 21.22 23.87
CA GLU A 478 3.33 19.88 23.72
C GLU A 478 2.65 19.14 22.56
N GLU A 479 3.42 18.43 21.75
CA GLU A 479 2.88 17.69 20.62
C GLU A 479 2.31 16.33 21.04
N VAL A 480 1.17 15.94 20.47
CA VAL A 480 0.52 14.65 20.72
C VAL A 480 0.17 13.96 19.39
N ARG A 481 -0.07 12.65 19.45
CA ARG A 481 -0.66 11.89 18.34
C ARG A 481 -2.18 12.03 18.34
N LEU A 482 -2.79 12.00 17.15
CA LEU A 482 -4.25 12.10 17.02
C LEU A 482 -4.97 10.89 17.67
N ILE A 483 -4.39 9.69 17.55
CA ILE A 483 -4.93 8.46 18.16
C ILE A 483 -4.93 8.53 19.70
N ASP A 484 -3.85 9.01 20.33
CA ASP A 484 -3.75 9.23 21.78
C ASP A 484 -4.81 10.23 22.27
N LEU A 485 -4.96 11.36 21.56
CA LEU A 485 -5.97 12.37 21.87
C LEU A 485 -7.40 11.82 21.71
N THR A 486 -7.62 10.89 20.78
CA THR A 486 -8.92 10.22 20.61
C THR A 486 -9.21 9.31 21.81
N SER A 487 -8.24 8.51 22.25
CA SER A 487 -8.34 7.64 23.44
C SER A 487 -8.63 8.43 24.73
N ALA A 488 -7.95 9.56 24.93
CA ALA A 488 -8.19 10.44 26.08
C ALA A 488 -9.65 10.93 26.16
N TYR A 489 -10.29 11.23 25.03
CA TYR A 489 -11.70 11.63 24.98
C TYR A 489 -12.66 10.44 25.05
N ALA A 490 -12.27 9.26 24.55
CA ALA A 490 -13.02 8.01 24.73
C ALA A 490 -13.10 7.60 26.21
N THR A 491 -12.03 7.84 26.97
CA THR A 491 -11.99 7.65 28.42
C THR A 491 -12.98 8.55 29.18
N VAL A 492 -13.34 9.72 28.66
CA VAL A 492 -14.42 10.54 29.23
C VAL A 492 -15.79 9.98 28.85
N ALA A 493 -15.97 9.57 27.59
CA ALA A 493 -17.21 9.00 27.08
C ALA A 493 -17.62 7.68 27.78
N ASN A 494 -16.64 6.87 28.19
CA ASN A 494 -16.83 5.51 28.70
C ASN A 494 -16.92 5.38 30.24
N GLY A 495 -17.15 6.48 30.96
CA GLY A 495 -17.26 6.48 32.42
C GLY A 495 -15.98 6.71 33.21
N GLY A 496 -14.83 6.90 32.55
CA GLY A 496 -13.54 7.09 33.20
C GLY A 496 -12.61 5.87 33.16
N HIS A 497 -12.81 4.95 32.22
CA HIS A 497 -11.99 3.75 32.02
C HIS A 497 -10.93 3.95 30.92
N ALA A 498 -9.74 3.38 31.06
CA ALA A 498 -8.71 3.45 30.03
C ALA A 498 -9.18 2.84 28.69
N ALA A 499 -9.10 3.64 27.62
CA ALA A 499 -9.57 3.32 26.28
C ALA A 499 -8.40 3.07 25.28
N ASP A 500 -7.35 2.37 25.73
CA ASP A 500 -6.09 2.25 24.96
C ASP A 500 -6.34 1.75 23.53
N PRO A 501 -5.89 2.47 22.50
CA PRO A 501 -6.31 2.24 21.13
C PRO A 501 -5.77 0.90 20.60
N TYR A 502 -6.65 0.07 20.05
CA TYR A 502 -6.26 -1.22 19.50
C TYR A 502 -6.92 -1.50 18.15
N GLY A 503 -6.16 -2.14 17.27
CA GLY A 503 -6.56 -2.48 15.91
C GLY A 503 -6.69 -3.98 15.64
N ILE A 504 -6.03 -4.82 16.44
CA ILE A 504 -5.93 -6.28 16.23
C ILE A 504 -6.75 -7.00 17.32
N VAL A 505 -7.56 -7.96 16.89
CA VAL A 505 -8.35 -8.85 17.75
C VAL A 505 -7.70 -10.23 17.84
N GLU A 506 -7.20 -10.75 16.72
CA GLU A 506 -6.58 -12.07 16.63
C GLU A 506 -5.58 -12.12 15.46
N ILE A 507 -4.56 -12.97 15.58
CA ILE A 507 -3.69 -13.37 14.47
C ILE A 507 -3.59 -14.90 14.48
N THR A 508 -3.87 -15.53 13.34
CA THR A 508 -3.70 -16.98 13.13
C THR A 508 -2.72 -17.28 12.00
N THR A 509 -2.18 -18.49 11.93
CA THR A 509 -1.59 -19.03 10.70
C THR A 509 -2.68 -19.37 9.67
N LEU A 510 -2.29 -19.61 8.42
CA LEU A 510 -3.19 -20.20 7.42
C LEU A 510 -3.74 -21.60 7.81
N SER A 511 -3.13 -22.28 8.79
CA SER A 511 -3.58 -23.58 9.32
C SER A 511 -4.46 -23.46 10.58
N GLY A 512 -4.76 -22.26 11.06
CA GLY A 512 -5.59 -22.03 12.24
C GLY A 512 -4.87 -22.05 13.60
N GLU A 513 -3.54 -22.11 13.63
CA GLU A 513 -2.78 -21.92 14.89
C GLU A 513 -2.94 -20.45 15.33
N VAL A 514 -3.45 -20.21 16.54
CA VAL A 514 -3.56 -18.86 17.12
C VAL A 514 -2.18 -18.38 17.58
N LEU A 515 -1.65 -17.37 16.88
CA LEU A 515 -0.36 -16.72 17.17
C LEU A 515 -0.51 -15.59 18.19
N TYR A 516 -1.65 -14.90 18.14
CA TYR A 516 -2.04 -13.84 19.08
C TYR A 516 -3.57 -13.80 19.20
N ARG A 517 -4.09 -13.54 20.40
CA ARG A 517 -5.49 -13.20 20.64
C ARG A 517 -5.54 -12.08 21.68
N LEU A 518 -6.38 -11.07 21.46
CA LEU A 518 -6.61 -9.98 22.39
C LEU A 518 -7.13 -10.54 23.72
N PRO A 519 -6.45 -10.33 24.86
CA PRO A 519 -6.92 -10.83 26.14
C PRO A 519 -8.20 -10.09 26.58
N PRO A 520 -9.11 -10.73 27.35
CA PRO A 520 -10.31 -10.09 27.87
C PRO A 520 -9.99 -8.81 28.64
N ARG A 521 -10.35 -7.65 28.07
CA ARG A 521 -10.09 -6.34 28.65
C ARG A 521 -10.98 -6.12 29.88
N ARG A 522 -10.40 -6.11 31.07
CA ARG A 522 -11.07 -5.61 32.28
C ARG A 522 -11.04 -4.07 32.26
N PRO A 523 -12.15 -3.37 32.52
CA PRO A 523 -12.13 -1.90 32.60
C PRO A 523 -11.18 -1.43 33.70
N ILE A 524 -10.20 -0.59 33.33
CA ILE A 524 -9.25 0.01 34.28
C ILE A 524 -9.71 1.44 34.55
N THR A 525 -10.26 1.72 35.73
CA THR A 525 -10.72 3.07 36.09
C THR A 525 -9.52 4.00 36.28
N VAL A 526 -9.41 5.02 35.43
CA VAL A 526 -8.36 6.06 35.45
C VAL A 526 -8.92 7.47 35.72
N LEU A 527 -10.25 7.60 35.80
CA LEU A 527 -10.95 8.82 36.17
C LEU A 527 -12.20 8.45 36.97
N ALA A 528 -12.53 9.20 38.03
CA ALA A 528 -13.75 8.95 38.79
C ALA A 528 -15.00 9.24 37.93
N ARG A 529 -16.02 8.38 37.97
CA ARG A 529 -17.20 8.51 37.10
C ARG A 529 -17.94 9.86 37.23
N PRO A 530 -18.13 10.47 38.42
CA PRO A 530 -18.73 11.81 38.53
C PRO A 530 -17.90 12.87 37.79
N LEU A 531 -16.58 12.85 37.96
CA LEU A 531 -15.64 13.73 37.29
C LEU A 531 -15.65 13.55 35.75
N ALA A 532 -15.82 12.32 35.26
CA ALA A 532 -16.03 12.05 33.83
C ALA A 532 -17.36 12.64 33.31
N ARG A 533 -18.43 12.57 34.11
CA ARG A 533 -19.75 13.13 33.77
C ARG A 533 -19.74 14.65 33.70
N ASP A 534 -19.20 15.31 34.71
CA ASP A 534 -19.14 16.77 34.78
C ASP A 534 -18.31 17.34 33.61
N MET A 535 -17.22 16.67 33.24
CA MET A 535 -16.43 17.01 32.06
C MET A 535 -17.19 16.77 30.75
N ALA A 536 -17.95 15.68 30.62
CA ALA A 536 -18.80 15.44 29.46
C ALA A 536 -19.90 16.51 29.31
N GLU A 537 -20.45 17.02 30.40
CA GLU A 537 -21.39 18.15 30.38
C GLU A 537 -20.72 19.47 29.93
N MET A 538 -19.48 19.73 30.36
CA MET A 538 -18.69 20.87 29.89
C MET A 538 -18.33 20.75 28.40
N LEU A 539 -17.96 19.55 27.94
CA LEU A 539 -17.71 19.23 26.52
C LEU A 539 -18.98 19.33 25.66
N THR A 540 -20.16 19.04 26.22
CA THR A 540 -21.46 19.27 25.55
C THR A 540 -21.72 20.76 25.35
N ALA A 541 -21.35 21.62 26.32
CA ALA A 541 -21.49 23.07 26.19
C ALA A 541 -20.63 23.66 25.06
N VAL A 542 -19.44 23.10 24.79
CA VAL A 542 -18.57 23.53 23.67
C VAL A 542 -19.28 23.39 22.33
N ILE A 543 -19.98 22.28 22.07
CA ILE A 543 -20.77 22.06 20.85
C ILE A 543 -22.09 22.84 20.90
N GLY A 544 -22.77 22.84 22.05
CA GLY A 544 -24.06 23.50 22.25
C GLY A 544 -24.03 25.01 21.99
N TRP A 545 -23.06 25.72 22.57
CA TRP A 545 -22.98 27.19 22.49
C TRP A 545 -21.56 27.78 22.58
N GLY A 546 -20.53 26.95 22.78
CA GLY A 546 -19.12 27.37 22.87
C GLY A 546 -18.36 27.37 21.54
N SER A 547 -17.07 27.01 21.60
CA SER A 547 -16.09 27.07 20.50
C SER A 547 -16.21 25.93 19.47
N GLY A 548 -17.24 25.08 19.55
CA GLY A 548 -17.44 23.89 18.72
C GLY A 548 -18.76 23.84 17.94
N LYS A 549 -19.48 24.97 17.82
CA LYS A 549 -20.83 25.04 17.20
C LYS A 549 -20.98 24.37 15.83
N GLN A 550 -19.92 24.31 15.01
CA GLN A 550 -19.96 23.70 13.67
C GLN A 550 -19.93 22.16 13.69
N ALA A 551 -19.73 21.53 14.85
CA ALA A 551 -19.84 20.09 15.07
C ALA A 551 -21.25 19.63 15.51
N LYS A 552 -22.28 20.50 15.41
CA LYS A 552 -23.67 20.12 15.72
C LYS A 552 -24.22 19.15 14.67
N ILE A 553 -24.63 17.96 15.13
CA ILE A 553 -25.12 16.84 14.28
C ILE A 553 -26.55 16.40 14.61
N GLY A 554 -27.36 17.27 15.24
CA GLY A 554 -28.78 16.99 15.54
C GLY A 554 -29.05 15.90 16.59
N ARG A 555 -28.04 15.42 17.31
CA ARG A 555 -28.12 14.43 18.40
C ARG A 555 -27.17 14.80 19.55
N PRO A 556 -27.32 14.20 20.75
CA PRO A 556 -26.37 14.38 21.85
C PRO A 556 -24.92 14.09 21.41
N ALA A 557 -24.05 15.06 21.67
CA ALA A 557 -22.65 15.04 21.29
C ALA A 557 -21.86 15.97 22.23
N ALA A 558 -20.62 15.59 22.53
CA ALA A 558 -19.70 16.35 23.37
C ALA A 558 -18.33 16.42 22.69
N GLY A 559 -17.59 17.52 22.81
CA GLY A 559 -16.27 17.64 22.18
C GLY A 559 -15.53 18.94 22.46
N LYS A 560 -14.34 19.08 21.89
CA LYS A 560 -13.47 20.24 22.06
C LYS A 560 -12.75 20.59 20.76
N SER A 561 -12.75 21.88 20.45
CA SER A 561 -11.87 22.46 19.43
C SER A 561 -10.52 22.88 20.03
N GLY A 562 -9.46 22.59 19.27
CA GLY A 562 -8.08 23.01 19.50
C GLY A 562 -7.49 23.65 18.25
N THR A 563 -6.60 24.62 18.42
CA THR A 563 -5.86 25.29 17.34
C THR A 563 -4.49 25.65 17.90
N SER A 564 -3.42 25.40 17.16
CA SER A 564 -2.05 25.75 17.58
C SER A 564 -1.73 27.22 17.29
N GLN A 565 -0.60 27.69 17.82
CA GLN A 565 -0.10 29.03 17.53
C GLN A 565 0.19 29.18 16.03
N ASP A 566 -0.03 30.39 15.50
CA ASP A 566 0.06 30.72 14.07
C ASP A 566 -0.89 29.91 13.13
N SER A 567 -1.88 29.20 13.67
CA SER A 567 -2.85 28.40 12.89
C SER A 567 -2.21 27.31 12.01
N ARG A 568 -1.14 26.67 12.49
CA ARG A 568 -0.44 25.57 11.80
C ARG A 568 -1.20 24.25 11.88
N ASP A 569 -1.91 24.06 13.00
CA ASP A 569 -2.74 22.90 13.32
C ASP A 569 -4.13 23.34 13.77
N ALA A 570 -5.13 22.59 13.33
CA ALA A 570 -6.49 22.71 13.80
C ALA A 570 -7.04 21.31 14.09
N VAL A 571 -7.57 21.10 15.29
CA VAL A 571 -8.10 19.80 15.72
C VAL A 571 -9.50 19.95 16.30
N PHE A 572 -10.38 19.01 15.97
CA PHE A 572 -11.63 18.80 16.69
C PHE A 572 -11.70 17.35 17.16
N VAL A 573 -12.00 17.14 18.43
CA VAL A 573 -12.17 15.81 19.02
C VAL A 573 -13.45 15.78 19.83
N GLY A 574 -14.24 14.72 19.69
CA GLY A 574 -15.54 14.60 20.33
C GLY A 574 -16.18 13.23 20.17
N PHE A 575 -17.27 13.01 20.90
CA PHE A 575 -17.96 11.73 21.00
C PHE A 575 -19.49 11.87 21.03
N THR A 576 -20.16 10.76 20.74
CA THR A 576 -21.62 10.56 20.83
C THR A 576 -21.94 9.49 21.88
N SER A 577 -23.07 8.80 21.74
CA SER A 577 -23.44 7.57 22.44
C SER A 577 -22.70 6.31 21.96
N ASP A 578 -21.98 6.40 20.83
CA ASP A 578 -21.48 5.24 20.09
C ASP A 578 -20.00 5.31 19.72
N LEU A 579 -19.54 6.46 19.23
CA LEU A 579 -18.20 6.63 18.70
C LEU A 579 -17.52 7.84 19.33
N THR A 580 -16.23 7.72 19.56
CA THR A 580 -15.33 8.86 19.75
C THR A 580 -14.54 9.06 18.46
N ALA A 581 -14.40 10.29 17.99
CA ALA A 581 -13.56 10.60 16.84
C ALA A 581 -12.81 11.91 17.00
N ALA A 582 -11.61 11.97 16.40
CA ALA A 582 -10.81 13.17 16.27
C ALA A 582 -10.45 13.43 14.81
N VAL A 583 -10.44 14.70 14.42
CA VAL A 583 -10.00 15.20 13.12
C VAL A 583 -8.92 16.24 13.33
N TRP A 584 -7.75 16.06 12.70
CA TRP A 584 -6.72 17.10 12.55
C TRP A 584 -6.68 17.59 11.10
N VAL A 585 -6.38 18.87 10.90
CA VAL A 585 -6.11 19.51 9.61
C VAL A 585 -4.90 20.42 9.78
N GLY A 586 -4.02 20.45 8.78
CA GLY A 586 -2.77 21.23 8.81
C GLY A 586 -1.90 21.01 7.57
N ASN A 587 -0.64 21.41 7.66
CA ASN A 587 0.37 21.24 6.61
C ASN A 587 1.61 20.52 7.14
N ASP A 588 2.22 19.67 6.32
CA ASP A 588 3.38 18.88 6.75
C ASP A 588 4.61 19.76 7.07
N ASP A 589 4.86 20.76 6.23
CA ASP A 589 5.86 21.82 6.40
C ASP A 589 5.55 22.80 7.54
N SER A 590 4.41 22.64 8.23
CA SER A 590 3.93 23.51 9.31
C SER A 590 3.67 24.96 8.89
N THR A 591 3.43 25.22 7.59
CA THR A 591 2.94 26.51 7.11
C THR A 591 1.54 26.82 7.63
N ALA A 592 1.29 28.10 7.91
CA ALA A 592 0.02 28.56 8.48
C ALA A 592 -1.18 28.35 7.54
N MET A 593 -2.30 27.91 8.11
CA MET A 593 -3.60 27.89 7.44
C MET A 593 -4.30 29.25 7.55
N LYS A 594 -5.11 29.59 6.55
CA LYS A 594 -5.86 30.85 6.45
C LYS A 594 -7.25 30.71 7.08
N GLY A 595 -7.40 31.17 8.34
CA GLY A 595 -8.71 31.19 9.02
C GLY A 595 -9.25 29.81 9.44
N VAL A 596 -8.41 28.77 9.43
CA VAL A 596 -8.75 27.47 9.98
C VAL A 596 -8.53 27.47 11.49
N THR A 597 -9.54 27.02 12.23
CA THR A 597 -9.46 26.74 13.66
C THR A 597 -10.10 25.38 13.91
N GLY A 598 -9.84 24.76 15.05
CA GLY A 598 -10.54 23.53 15.44
C GLY A 598 -12.06 23.66 15.45
N GLY A 599 -12.60 24.88 15.59
CA GLY A 599 -14.03 25.16 15.54
C GLY A 599 -14.61 25.36 14.13
N SER A 600 -13.78 25.35 13.09
CA SER A 600 -14.20 25.49 11.68
C SER A 600 -14.03 24.18 10.88
N LEU A 601 -13.04 24.07 10.00
CA LEU A 601 -12.93 22.94 9.05
C LEU A 601 -12.85 21.55 9.73
N PRO A 602 -12.06 21.31 10.79
CA PRO A 602 -12.06 20.02 11.50
C PRO A 602 -13.41 19.69 12.15
N ALA A 603 -14.10 20.68 12.72
CA ALA A 603 -15.44 20.51 13.29
C ALA A 603 -16.48 20.18 12.22
N ARG A 604 -16.39 20.79 11.03
CA ARG A 604 -17.25 20.44 9.87
C ARG A 604 -16.98 19.02 9.36
N ILE A 605 -15.71 18.61 9.24
CA ILE A 605 -15.33 17.25 8.84
C ILE A 605 -15.84 16.24 9.86
N TRP A 606 -15.64 16.50 11.16
CA TRP A 606 -16.15 15.65 12.25
C TRP A 606 -17.68 15.55 12.19
N GLY A 607 -18.38 16.68 11.95
CA GLY A 607 -19.83 16.72 11.79
C GLY A 607 -20.33 15.93 10.57
N ARG A 608 -19.68 16.11 9.40
CA ARG A 608 -19.95 15.34 8.16
C ARG A 608 -19.76 13.83 8.41
N PHE A 609 -18.63 13.44 8.99
CA PHE A 609 -18.33 12.04 9.33
C PHE A 609 -19.35 11.45 10.32
N MET A 610 -19.55 12.08 11.49
CA MET A 610 -20.44 11.55 12.52
C MET A 610 -21.89 11.48 12.03
N THR A 611 -22.35 12.41 11.20
CA THR A 611 -23.70 12.34 10.60
C THR A 611 -23.86 11.10 9.71
N ALA A 612 -22.86 10.79 8.87
CA ALA A 612 -22.87 9.60 8.02
C ALA A 612 -22.69 8.30 8.82
N ALA A 613 -21.84 8.30 9.85
CA ALA A 613 -21.61 7.13 10.71
C ALA A 613 -22.84 6.76 11.55
N HIS A 614 -23.67 7.74 11.93
CA HIS A 614 -24.93 7.51 12.66
C HIS A 614 -26.18 7.43 11.77
N GLN A 615 -26.02 7.36 10.44
CA GLN A 615 -27.15 7.24 9.51
C GLN A 615 -27.91 5.93 9.79
N GLY A 616 -29.21 6.03 10.06
CA GLY A 616 -30.07 4.90 10.44
C GLY A 616 -30.04 4.52 11.92
N LEU A 617 -29.15 5.10 12.74
CA LEU A 617 -29.15 4.90 14.20
C LEU A 617 -30.06 5.95 14.88
N PRO A 618 -30.87 5.58 15.89
CA PRO A 618 -31.62 6.57 16.68
C PRO A 618 -30.67 7.51 17.44
N PRO A 619 -31.06 8.77 17.72
CA PRO A 619 -30.41 9.59 18.74
C PRO A 619 -30.51 8.92 20.12
N ARG A 620 -29.43 8.96 20.90
CA ARG A 620 -29.40 8.47 22.29
C ARG A 620 -28.66 9.48 23.18
N PRO A 621 -28.94 9.54 24.49
CA PRO A 621 -28.09 10.21 25.48
C PRO A 621 -26.64 9.68 25.43
N LEU A 622 -25.69 10.37 26.08
CA LEU A 622 -24.28 9.98 26.02
C LEU A 622 -24.04 8.76 26.92
N LEU A 623 -23.10 7.88 26.57
CA LEU A 623 -22.87 6.63 27.32
C LEU A 623 -22.51 6.88 28.81
N ILE A 624 -21.94 8.05 29.11
CA ILE A 624 -21.63 8.53 30.45
C ILE A 624 -22.86 8.78 31.34
N ASP A 625 -24.06 8.95 30.77
CA ASP A 625 -25.30 9.17 31.52
C ASP A 625 -25.72 7.94 32.33
N ALA A 626 -26.31 8.13 33.51
CA ALA A 626 -26.45 7.10 34.56
C ALA A 626 -27.08 5.78 34.08
N GLU A 627 -28.27 5.85 33.49
CA GLU A 627 -29.05 4.70 33.04
C GLU A 627 -28.36 3.96 31.88
N LEU A 628 -27.74 4.72 30.96
CA LEU A 628 -27.00 4.14 29.84
C LEU A 628 -25.70 3.49 30.28
N PHE A 629 -24.99 4.07 31.23
CA PHE A 629 -23.72 3.54 31.71
C PHE A 629 -23.91 2.16 32.36
N GLU A 630 -24.85 2.02 33.30
CA GLU A 630 -25.06 0.76 34.02
C GLU A 630 -25.49 -0.38 33.12
N ALA A 631 -26.46 -0.17 32.23
CA ALA A 631 -26.88 -1.21 31.28
C ALA A 631 -25.85 -1.46 30.16
N GLY A 632 -24.80 -0.61 30.04
CA GLY A 632 -23.61 -0.89 29.23
C GLY A 632 -22.65 -1.84 29.94
N ALA A 633 -22.36 -1.56 31.22
CA ALA A 633 -21.53 -2.42 32.07
C ALA A 633 -22.12 -3.83 32.27
N ARG A 634 -23.44 -4.00 32.13
CA ARG A 634 -24.16 -5.29 32.18
C ARG A 634 -24.11 -6.09 30.87
N GLY A 635 -23.36 -5.66 29.86
CA GLY A 635 -23.01 -6.48 28.69
C GLY A 635 -24.12 -6.74 27.67
N GLN A 636 -25.20 -5.96 27.67
CA GLN A 636 -26.25 -6.06 26.65
C GLN A 636 -25.75 -5.55 25.29
N ASP A 637 -25.86 -6.35 24.23
CA ASP A 637 -25.62 -5.88 22.85
C ASP A 637 -26.60 -4.75 22.51
N ARG A 638 -26.05 -3.60 22.16
CA ARG A 638 -26.75 -2.33 21.95
C ARG A 638 -26.71 -1.83 20.51
N ARG A 639 -26.26 -2.67 19.57
CA ARG A 639 -26.28 -2.41 18.12
C ARG A 639 -26.94 -3.54 17.30
N GLY A 640 -27.26 -4.68 17.91
CA GLY A 640 -27.83 -5.84 17.19
C GLY A 640 -26.85 -6.41 16.17
N ARG A 641 -25.55 -6.21 16.41
CA ARG A 641 -24.43 -6.67 15.59
C ARG A 641 -23.56 -7.50 16.52
N ALA A 642 -23.56 -8.81 16.29
CA ALA A 642 -22.93 -9.80 17.15
C ALA A 642 -21.60 -9.31 17.72
N THR A 643 -21.52 -9.27 19.05
CA THR A 643 -20.24 -9.29 19.74
C THR A 643 -19.45 -10.51 19.27
N ALA A 644 -18.12 -10.40 19.22
CA ALA A 644 -17.24 -11.51 18.83
C ALA A 644 -17.12 -12.58 19.95
N GLY A 645 -18.26 -13.08 20.42
CA GLY A 645 -18.34 -14.25 21.29
C GLY A 645 -18.30 -15.51 20.44
N THR A 646 -17.25 -16.32 20.63
CA THR A 646 -17.13 -17.71 20.16
C THR A 646 -17.63 -17.97 18.73
N LEU A 647 -16.75 -17.72 17.76
CA LEU A 647 -16.74 -18.54 16.55
C LEU A 647 -16.42 -20.01 16.94
N PRO A 648 -16.92 -21.00 16.17
CA PRO A 648 -16.82 -22.43 16.50
C PRO A 648 -15.40 -22.98 16.45
#